data_AF-A0A316HFJ8-F1
#
_entry.id   AF-A0A316HFJ8-F1
#
_cell.length_a   1.000
_cell.length_b   1.000
_cell.length_c   1.000
_cell.angle_alpha   90.00
_cell.angle_beta   90.00
_cell.angle_gamma   90.00
#
_symmetry.space_group_name_H-M   'P 1'
#
loop_
_entity.id
_entity.type
_entity.pdbx_description
1 polymer ?
#
loop_
_entity_poly.entity_id
_entity_poly.type
_entity_poly.pdbx_seq_one_letter_code
_entity_poly.pdbx_strand_id
1 'polypeptide(L)'
;MKKQLVLAGLLALVNLSSQAQRHKSQPMQKAGLTQYVDPYIGTGFHGHVFVGASVPFGAVQLGPTNISEGWDWCSGYHISDSTIIGFQHTHLSGTGIGDLGDISFMPTTGAINVYKGSNKDLKSGYVSLFSHKDEVVKPGYYKVKLKKYDIGVELTASTRVGMHKYTFPASKNAHILIDLQEGIGWDRPVETYIKQVDKNTICGYRFSEGWARDQRIYFTAVFSKPIKTFTVYDSTASVKGTELKGVKVKGVISFATTKGEVVYAKVGISPVSAENAMLNIKTEIPGWDFNKVVAGADASWNKQLSKITIKADSLSQMKKFYTALYHTMIAPSIFNDVNGEYWGTDKKVHQNVGFNNVTTFSLWDTYRSNNPLSTIIHPEHVNDMINSMLAIYQQQGSLPVWHLMANETNCMVGYSAVPVVADALLKGYKGFDTNLAYEAMKTTAMADDRGIKYVKKYGYIPADSSRESVSMGLEYAIDDWSLAQVAKKLGKTQDYAYFSKRGAYYKNYYDPKVGFMRGRLSQDAWRTPYSPFISIHETGDFTEGNGWQYTFLVPQDVEGLIDMLGGVDKFNTKLDSLFIAEGDMGKFKSPDVSGLIGQYAHGNEPSHPMSYYYAYSGKPWKTAEKVRFILDDFYTDKPDGIIGNEDVGQMSAWYVLSAVGFYPVNPANGMYVFGSPVVNEATLQLQGNKKFHVVVKNNGPKNKYIQAMTLNGANYTKTYIKHTDVMAGGELVITMGDKPGTVWGVGEANKAVSVLK
;
A
#
# COMPACT_ATOMS: atom_id res chain seq x y z
N MET A 1 55.44 82.26 -38.07
CA MET A 1 56.56 81.50 -38.68
C MET A 1 56.30 80.00 -38.49
N LYS A 2 56.32 79.22 -39.58
CA LYS A 2 56.37 77.74 -39.72
C LYS A 2 55.20 76.94 -39.11
N LYS A 3 54.20 76.48 -39.88
CA LYS A 3 54.10 75.39 -40.91
C LYS A 3 54.25 73.95 -40.37
N GLN A 4 53.15 73.19 -40.52
CA GLN A 4 52.95 71.76 -40.91
C GLN A 4 52.07 70.98 -39.90
N LEU A 5 50.79 70.74 -40.23
CA LEU A 5 50.20 69.62 -41.01
C LEU A 5 50.23 68.29 -40.24
N VAL A 6 49.07 67.81 -39.77
CA VAL A 6 48.53 66.45 -40.03
C VAL A 6 47.00 66.51 -39.86
N LEU A 7 46.31 65.99 -40.87
CA LEU A 7 44.87 65.92 -41.04
C LEU A 7 44.38 64.53 -40.57
N ALA A 8 43.25 64.46 -39.87
CA ALA A 8 42.10 63.59 -40.21
C ALA A 8 41.20 63.27 -39.00
N GLY A 9 39.89 63.55 -39.15
CA GLY A 9 38.82 62.76 -38.54
C GLY A 9 38.15 63.34 -37.29
N LEU A 10 37.25 64.33 -37.45
CA LEU A 10 36.20 64.61 -36.46
C LEU A 10 35.09 63.55 -36.60
N LEU A 11 34.83 62.79 -35.53
CA LEU A 11 33.59 62.03 -35.35
C LEU A 11 32.95 62.49 -34.04
N ALA A 12 31.79 63.11 -34.17
CA ALA A 12 31.02 63.71 -33.10
C ALA A 12 30.45 62.64 -32.16
N LEU A 13 30.66 62.83 -30.86
CA LEU A 13 30.06 62.10 -29.76
C LEU A 13 28.55 62.39 -29.70
N VAL A 14 27.73 61.39 -30.03
CA VAL A 14 26.31 61.36 -29.68
C VAL A 14 26.12 60.31 -28.59
N ASN A 15 25.76 60.76 -27.39
CA ASN A 15 25.36 59.93 -26.26
C ASN A 15 24.07 59.16 -26.62
N LEU A 16 24.21 57.86 -26.89
CA LEU A 16 23.10 56.92 -26.98
C LEU A 16 22.89 56.26 -25.62
N SER A 17 21.80 56.65 -24.96
CA SER A 17 21.23 55.99 -23.79
C SER A 17 20.79 54.57 -24.14
N SER A 18 21.49 53.55 -23.63
CA SER A 18 21.05 52.15 -23.70
C SER A 18 20.13 51.83 -22.52
N GLN A 19 18.83 51.72 -22.80
CA GLN A 19 17.89 51.05 -21.90
C GLN A 19 18.21 49.56 -21.88
N ALA A 20 18.95 49.11 -20.86
CA ALA A 20 19.10 47.70 -20.56
C ALA A 20 17.75 47.14 -20.05
N GLN A 21 17.03 46.43 -20.91
CA GLN A 21 15.93 45.56 -20.52
C GLN A 21 16.47 44.50 -19.56
N ARG A 22 16.24 44.68 -18.25
CA ARG A 22 16.40 43.62 -17.26
C ARG A 22 15.44 42.50 -17.60
N HIS A 23 15.94 41.41 -18.19
CA HIS A 23 15.26 40.13 -18.15
C HIS A 23 15.07 39.76 -16.67
N LYS A 24 13.85 39.91 -16.18
CA LYS A 24 13.42 39.28 -14.93
C LYS A 24 13.54 37.78 -15.16
N SER A 25 14.58 37.16 -14.60
CA SER A 25 14.65 35.73 -14.42
C SER A 25 13.35 35.30 -13.73
N GLN A 26 12.50 34.56 -14.45
CA GLN A 26 11.37 33.89 -13.81
C GLN A 26 11.93 33.05 -12.66
N PRO A 27 11.35 33.09 -11.45
CA PRO A 27 11.78 32.22 -10.37
C PRO A 27 11.66 30.79 -10.88
N MET A 28 12.78 30.06 -10.91
CA MET A 28 12.82 28.64 -11.24
C MET A 28 11.87 27.94 -10.26
N GLN A 29 10.72 27.51 -10.76
CA GLN A 29 9.70 26.84 -9.97
C GLN A 29 10.35 25.62 -9.34
N LYS A 30 10.41 25.56 -8.01
CA LYS A 30 11.01 24.44 -7.29
C LYS A 30 10.31 23.17 -7.77
N ALA A 31 11.03 22.28 -8.46
CA ALA A 31 10.45 21.10 -9.07
C ALA A 31 9.78 20.21 -8.01
N GLY A 32 8.59 19.67 -8.31
CA GLY A 32 7.79 18.86 -7.38
C GLY A 32 8.47 17.55 -6.97
N LEU A 33 8.08 16.97 -5.84
CA LEU A 33 8.57 15.68 -5.33
C LEU A 33 8.15 14.49 -6.19
N THR A 34 7.08 14.63 -6.99
CA THR A 34 6.64 13.61 -7.95
C THR A 34 7.72 13.22 -8.96
N GLN A 35 8.71 14.08 -9.22
CA GLN A 35 9.86 13.75 -10.09
C GLN A 35 10.73 12.61 -9.54
N TYR A 36 10.67 12.34 -8.23
CA TYR A 36 11.42 11.28 -7.59
C TYR A 36 10.62 9.98 -7.50
N VAL A 37 9.32 9.99 -7.81
CA VAL A 37 8.55 8.75 -7.81
C VAL A 37 8.78 8.01 -9.11
N ASP A 38 9.13 6.73 -8.98
CA ASP A 38 9.32 5.77 -10.06
C ASP A 38 8.34 4.60 -9.87
N PRO A 39 7.11 4.68 -10.43
CA PRO A 39 6.08 3.66 -10.23
C PRO A 39 6.42 2.28 -10.79
N TYR A 40 7.56 2.13 -11.48
CA TYR A 40 8.02 0.81 -11.93
C TYR A 40 8.65 -0.02 -10.82
N ILE A 41 9.13 0.59 -9.73
CA ILE A 41 9.72 -0.16 -8.61
C ILE A 41 8.63 -1.03 -7.97
N GLY A 42 8.83 -2.35 -7.94
CA GLY A 42 7.84 -3.33 -7.46
C GLY A 42 6.99 -3.96 -8.57
N THR A 43 7.21 -3.62 -9.85
CA THR A 43 6.51 -4.23 -11.00
C THR A 43 7.17 -5.51 -11.51
N GLY A 44 8.37 -5.81 -11.01
CA GLY A 44 9.09 -7.06 -11.25
C GLY A 44 9.22 -7.89 -9.98
N PHE A 45 9.80 -9.08 -10.13
CA PHE A 45 9.91 -10.06 -9.06
C PHE A 45 8.51 -10.39 -8.49
N HIS A 46 8.32 -10.29 -7.17
CA HIS A 46 7.05 -10.60 -6.50
C HIS A 46 6.41 -9.35 -5.90
N GLY A 47 6.71 -8.14 -6.41
CA GLY A 47 6.20 -6.88 -5.83
C GLY A 47 4.71 -6.63 -6.07
N HIS A 48 4.18 -7.08 -7.21
CA HIS A 48 2.77 -6.98 -7.61
C HIS A 48 2.17 -5.57 -7.51
N VAL A 49 2.95 -4.51 -7.72
CA VAL A 49 2.41 -3.14 -7.61
C VAL A 49 1.52 -2.80 -8.81
N PHE A 50 0.55 -1.92 -8.57
CA PHE A 50 -0.27 -1.34 -9.64
C PHE A 50 0.54 -0.38 -10.51
N VAL A 51 0.33 -0.44 -11.83
CA VAL A 51 0.85 0.53 -12.81
C VAL A 51 -0.30 1.28 -13.45
N GLY A 52 -0.28 2.62 -13.40
CA GLY A 52 -1.27 3.44 -14.08
C GLY A 52 -1.43 4.81 -13.43
N ALA A 53 -2.54 5.48 -13.75
CA ALA A 53 -2.93 6.76 -13.18
C ALA A 53 -3.90 6.57 -12.01
N SER A 54 -3.49 7.07 -10.85
CA SER A 54 -4.33 7.21 -9.65
C SER A 54 -3.99 8.51 -8.93
N VAL A 55 -4.84 8.92 -7.99
CA VAL A 55 -4.53 9.96 -6.99
C VAL A 55 -4.40 9.29 -5.61
N PRO A 56 -3.78 9.94 -4.60
CA PRO A 56 -3.67 9.36 -3.27
C PRO A 56 -5.04 8.92 -2.74
N PHE A 57 -5.14 7.66 -2.30
CA PHE A 57 -6.35 7.01 -1.77
C PHE A 57 -7.56 7.04 -2.74
N GLY A 58 -7.31 7.18 -4.03
CA GLY A 58 -8.35 7.22 -5.07
C GLY A 58 -9.09 5.90 -5.25
N ALA A 59 -10.35 5.99 -5.66
CA ALA A 59 -11.18 4.83 -6.02
C ALA A 59 -10.76 4.26 -7.38
N VAL A 60 -10.30 5.14 -8.27
CA VAL A 60 -9.83 4.79 -9.62
C VAL A 60 -8.33 4.53 -9.59
N GLN A 61 -7.95 3.33 -10.01
CA GLN A 61 -6.60 2.94 -10.40
C GLN A 61 -6.62 2.63 -11.89
N LEU A 62 -6.49 3.64 -12.74
CA LEU A 62 -6.65 3.51 -14.20
C LEU A 62 -5.34 3.12 -14.88
N GLY A 63 -5.21 1.86 -15.30
CA GLY A 63 -3.94 1.32 -15.78
C GLY A 63 -4.10 0.19 -16.81
N PRO A 64 -3.00 -0.17 -17.50
CA PRO A 64 -2.97 -1.30 -18.42
C PRO A 64 -3.10 -2.64 -17.72
N THR A 65 -3.66 -3.61 -18.43
CA THR A 65 -3.69 -5.02 -18.02
C THR A 65 -3.01 -5.86 -19.08
N ASN A 66 -2.14 -6.77 -18.65
CA ASN A 66 -1.48 -7.72 -19.53
C ASN A 66 -2.39 -8.92 -19.85
N ILE A 67 -2.03 -9.68 -20.89
CA ILE A 67 -2.71 -10.95 -21.19
C ILE A 67 -2.14 -12.13 -20.38
N SER A 68 -0.92 -12.00 -19.84
CA SER A 68 -0.39 -12.96 -18.89
C SER A 68 -1.15 -12.87 -17.58
N GLU A 69 -1.32 -14.02 -16.96
CA GLU A 69 -2.06 -14.23 -15.73
C GLU A 69 -1.23 -15.15 -14.84
N GLY A 70 -1.45 -15.08 -13.53
CA GLY A 70 -0.71 -15.86 -12.54
C GLY A 70 -0.46 -15.04 -11.29
N TRP A 71 0.27 -15.64 -10.34
CA TRP A 71 0.57 -15.00 -9.06
C TRP A 71 1.33 -13.69 -9.21
N ASP A 72 2.34 -13.64 -10.09
CA ASP A 72 3.12 -12.42 -10.35
C ASP A 72 2.33 -11.29 -11.05
N TRP A 73 1.11 -11.58 -11.52
CA TRP A 73 0.20 -10.64 -12.20
C TRP A 73 -1.02 -10.28 -11.35
N CYS A 74 -0.96 -10.38 -10.01
CA CYS A 74 -2.09 -10.04 -9.14
C CYS A 74 -2.57 -8.59 -9.27
N SER A 75 -1.74 -7.66 -9.73
CA SER A 75 -2.14 -6.28 -10.06
C SER A 75 -2.57 -6.09 -11.52
N GLY A 76 -2.61 -7.16 -12.33
CA GLY A 76 -2.87 -7.10 -13.76
C GLY A 76 -1.68 -6.69 -14.62
N TYR A 77 -0.53 -6.33 -14.02
CA TYR A 77 0.67 -5.91 -14.75
C TYR A 77 1.95 -6.55 -14.17
N HIS A 78 2.86 -6.95 -15.06
CA HIS A 78 4.24 -7.29 -14.70
C HIS A 78 5.22 -6.79 -15.76
N ILE A 79 6.37 -6.26 -15.33
CA ILE A 79 7.36 -5.59 -16.21
C ILE A 79 7.99 -6.50 -17.28
N SER A 80 7.84 -7.81 -17.16
CA SER A 80 8.31 -8.77 -18.17
C SER A 80 7.36 -8.91 -19.36
N ASP A 81 6.13 -8.41 -19.26
CA ASP A 81 5.12 -8.52 -20.30
C ASP A 81 5.15 -7.31 -21.26
N SER A 82 4.72 -7.53 -22.50
CA SER A 82 4.65 -6.52 -23.55
C SER A 82 3.30 -6.48 -24.25
N THR A 83 2.24 -7.00 -23.60
CA THR A 83 0.87 -7.07 -24.09
C THR A 83 -0.06 -6.16 -23.30
N ILE A 84 -1.07 -5.60 -23.98
CA ILE A 84 -2.16 -4.85 -23.36
C ILE A 84 -3.48 -5.39 -23.91
N ILE A 85 -4.35 -5.83 -23.00
CA ILE A 85 -5.73 -6.26 -23.29
C ILE A 85 -6.73 -5.13 -23.04
N GLY A 86 -6.34 -4.09 -22.31
CA GLY A 86 -7.17 -2.91 -22.11
C GLY A 86 -6.67 -2.08 -20.95
N PHE A 87 -7.45 -1.07 -20.61
CA PHE A 87 -7.22 -0.18 -19.51
C PHE A 87 -8.40 -0.27 -18.53
N GLN A 88 -8.17 -0.95 -17.40
CA GLN A 88 -9.17 -1.17 -16.35
C GLN A 88 -9.13 -0.04 -15.32
N HIS A 89 -10.22 0.16 -14.59
CA HIS A 89 -10.38 1.30 -13.67
C HIS A 89 -10.11 0.97 -12.20
N THR A 90 -9.94 -0.30 -11.87
CA THR A 90 -9.74 -0.79 -10.50
C THR A 90 -8.64 -1.85 -10.48
N HIS A 91 -7.70 -1.72 -9.54
CA HIS A 91 -6.58 -2.63 -9.37
C HIS A 91 -6.17 -2.71 -7.90
N LEU A 92 -5.69 -3.88 -7.48
CA LEU A 92 -4.98 -4.05 -6.23
C LEU A 92 -3.49 -3.74 -6.44
N SER A 93 -2.81 -3.31 -5.38
CA SER A 93 -1.37 -3.03 -5.40
C SER A 93 -0.71 -3.82 -4.29
N GLY A 94 0.16 -4.75 -4.66
CA GLY A 94 1.00 -5.50 -3.75
C GLY A 94 0.40 -6.78 -3.20
N THR A 95 -0.80 -7.18 -3.61
CA THR A 95 -1.47 -8.34 -3.01
C THR A 95 -0.97 -9.68 -3.57
N GLY A 96 -1.03 -10.73 -2.74
CA GLY A 96 -0.79 -12.12 -3.16
C GLY A 96 -1.98 -12.82 -3.81
N ILE A 97 -3.13 -12.13 -3.91
CA ILE A 97 -4.36 -12.61 -4.55
C ILE A 97 -4.87 -11.51 -5.50
N GLY A 98 -5.18 -11.88 -6.74
CA GLY A 98 -5.72 -10.99 -7.76
C GLY A 98 -7.25 -10.94 -7.72
N ASP A 99 -7.78 -9.72 -7.80
CA ASP A 99 -9.20 -9.39 -7.91
C ASP A 99 -9.31 -8.02 -8.62
N LEU A 100 -10.51 -7.46 -8.77
CA LEU A 100 -10.78 -6.21 -9.49
C LEU A 100 -10.52 -6.36 -11.00
N GLY A 101 -9.98 -5.34 -11.66
CA GLY A 101 -9.87 -5.32 -13.13
C GLY A 101 -11.17 -4.92 -13.81
N ASP A 102 -11.96 -4.08 -13.15
CA ASP A 102 -13.29 -3.71 -13.64
C ASP A 102 -13.23 -2.69 -14.77
N ILE A 103 -14.24 -2.78 -15.65
CA ILE A 103 -14.57 -1.77 -16.66
C ILE A 103 -13.36 -1.52 -17.58
N SER A 104 -13.07 -2.48 -18.46
CA SER A 104 -11.93 -2.40 -19.37
C SER A 104 -12.26 -1.58 -20.62
N PHE A 105 -11.39 -0.63 -20.97
CA PHE A 105 -11.47 0.15 -22.20
C PHE A 105 -10.29 -0.18 -23.11
N MET A 106 -10.55 -0.45 -24.39
CA MET A 106 -9.51 -0.77 -25.39
C MET A 106 -9.78 -0.04 -26.72
N PRO A 107 -8.99 0.99 -27.07
CA PRO A 107 -9.13 1.66 -28.36
C PRO A 107 -8.48 0.84 -29.47
N THR A 108 -9.16 0.68 -30.60
CA THR A 108 -8.69 -0.14 -31.74
C THR A 108 -9.01 0.49 -33.08
N THR A 109 -8.40 -0.02 -34.16
CA THR A 109 -8.74 0.32 -35.55
C THR A 109 -8.86 -0.93 -36.39
N GLY A 110 -9.61 -0.86 -37.50
CA GLY A 110 -9.73 -1.94 -38.48
C GLY A 110 -11.06 -2.66 -38.37
N ALA A 111 -11.07 -3.99 -38.55
CA ALA A 111 -12.29 -4.77 -38.33
C ALA A 111 -12.59 -4.86 -36.82
N ILE A 112 -13.86 -4.83 -36.44
CA ILE A 112 -14.27 -5.04 -35.05
C ILE A 112 -13.85 -6.45 -34.62
N ASN A 113 -13.08 -6.52 -33.55
CA ASN A 113 -12.69 -7.77 -32.90
C ASN A 113 -12.95 -7.66 -31.40
N VAL A 114 -13.74 -8.60 -30.87
CA VAL A 114 -14.15 -8.66 -29.46
C VAL A 114 -13.58 -9.89 -28.74
N TYR A 115 -12.79 -10.70 -29.46
CA TYR A 115 -12.02 -11.79 -28.86
C TYR A 115 -10.71 -11.22 -28.30
N LYS A 116 -10.39 -11.50 -27.03
CA LYS A 116 -9.18 -10.98 -26.36
C LYS A 116 -7.88 -11.47 -27.03
N GLY A 117 -7.86 -12.73 -27.45
CA GLY A 117 -6.64 -13.45 -27.84
C GLY A 117 -6.20 -14.41 -26.74
N SER A 118 -5.01 -15.00 -26.89
CA SER A 118 -4.36 -15.79 -25.84
C SER A 118 -2.84 -15.65 -25.92
N ASN A 119 -2.10 -16.04 -24.88
CA ASN A 119 -0.63 -16.10 -24.89
C ASN A 119 -0.04 -16.89 -26.08
N LYS A 120 -0.80 -17.86 -26.63
CA LYS A 120 -0.38 -18.66 -27.80
C LYS A 120 -0.86 -18.07 -29.13
N ASP A 121 -1.81 -17.15 -29.11
CA ASP A 121 -2.38 -16.51 -30.30
C ASP A 121 -2.83 -15.07 -30.01
N LEU A 122 -1.86 -14.16 -30.11
CA LEU A 122 -2.09 -12.72 -29.99
C LEU A 122 -2.64 -12.10 -31.28
N LYS A 123 -2.51 -12.80 -32.42
CA LYS A 123 -2.85 -12.23 -33.72
C LYS A 123 -4.37 -12.18 -33.91
N SER A 124 -5.06 -13.25 -33.53
CA SER A 124 -6.51 -13.39 -33.70
C SER A 124 -7.34 -12.53 -32.73
N GLY A 125 -6.76 -12.04 -31.63
CA GLY A 125 -7.45 -11.23 -30.63
C GLY A 125 -7.37 -9.72 -30.85
N TYR A 126 -7.99 -8.92 -29.97
CA TYR A 126 -7.80 -7.46 -29.93
C TYR A 126 -6.55 -7.02 -29.16
N VAL A 127 -5.91 -7.93 -28.42
CA VAL A 127 -4.68 -7.63 -27.66
C VAL A 127 -3.65 -6.91 -28.54
N SER A 128 -3.04 -5.86 -28.00
CA SER A 128 -1.97 -5.12 -28.66
C SER A 128 -0.64 -5.36 -27.96
N LEU A 129 0.42 -5.43 -28.76
CA LEU A 129 1.78 -5.29 -28.22
C LEU A 129 2.09 -3.83 -27.91
N PHE A 130 3.00 -3.60 -26.97
CA PHE A 130 3.62 -2.31 -26.69
C PHE A 130 5.16 -2.46 -26.51
N SER A 131 5.83 -1.41 -26.04
CA SER A 131 7.21 -1.49 -25.55
C SER A 131 7.37 -0.52 -24.40
N HIS A 132 8.13 -0.91 -23.37
CA HIS A 132 8.48 -0.01 -22.26
C HIS A 132 9.26 1.24 -22.72
N LYS A 133 9.88 1.23 -23.92
CA LYS A 133 10.50 2.43 -24.50
C LYS A 133 9.48 3.49 -24.91
N ASP A 134 8.26 3.07 -25.21
CA ASP A 134 7.12 3.91 -25.59
C ASP A 134 6.12 4.08 -24.44
N GLU A 135 6.49 3.62 -23.24
CA GLU A 135 5.68 3.66 -22.03
C GLU A 135 6.22 4.73 -21.08
N VAL A 136 5.33 5.50 -20.47
CA VAL A 136 5.67 6.50 -19.46
C VAL A 136 4.69 6.38 -18.32
N VAL A 137 5.19 6.17 -17.11
CA VAL A 137 4.40 6.08 -15.89
C VAL A 137 4.89 7.14 -14.92
N LYS A 138 3.96 7.91 -14.35
CA LYS A 138 4.20 8.95 -13.35
C LYS A 138 3.02 8.97 -12.37
N PRO A 139 3.18 9.50 -11.15
CA PRO A 139 2.05 9.70 -10.25
C PRO A 139 0.90 10.46 -10.94
N GLY A 140 -0.26 9.81 -11.06
CA GLY A 140 -1.44 10.39 -11.71
C GLY A 140 -1.44 10.44 -13.23
N TYR A 141 -0.46 9.83 -13.91
CA TYR A 141 -0.38 9.83 -15.37
C TYR A 141 0.25 8.56 -15.95
N TYR A 142 -0.39 8.00 -16.97
CA TYR A 142 0.12 6.87 -17.74
C TYR A 142 0.06 7.18 -19.24
N LYS A 143 1.05 6.73 -20.00
CA LYS A 143 1.07 6.83 -21.46
C LYS A 143 1.71 5.61 -22.09
N VAL A 144 1.13 5.15 -23.20
CA VAL A 144 1.70 4.06 -24.01
C VAL A 144 1.29 4.18 -25.48
N LYS A 145 2.01 3.48 -26.36
CA LYS A 145 1.62 3.27 -27.76
C LYS A 145 1.13 1.84 -27.99
N LEU A 146 -0.12 1.68 -28.42
CA LEU A 146 -0.66 0.41 -28.89
C LEU A 146 -0.15 0.13 -30.30
N LYS A 147 0.87 -0.71 -30.45
CA LYS A 147 1.56 -0.95 -31.73
C LYS A 147 0.65 -1.57 -32.78
N LYS A 148 -0.27 -2.45 -32.38
CA LYS A 148 -1.17 -3.15 -33.32
C LYS A 148 -2.08 -2.18 -34.08
N TYR A 149 -2.45 -1.08 -33.44
CA TYR A 149 -3.46 -0.13 -33.94
C TYR A 149 -2.89 1.24 -34.29
N ASP A 150 -1.60 1.48 -34.05
CA ASP A 150 -0.98 2.79 -34.16
C ASP A 150 -1.72 3.87 -33.32
N ILE A 151 -2.25 3.51 -32.15
CA ILE A 151 -2.99 4.43 -31.26
C ILE A 151 -2.11 4.84 -30.09
N GLY A 152 -1.98 6.15 -29.86
CA GLY A 152 -1.39 6.70 -28.64
C GLY A 152 -2.44 6.76 -27.54
N VAL A 153 -2.12 6.27 -26.35
CA VAL A 153 -2.99 6.29 -25.17
C VAL A 153 -2.33 7.11 -24.08
N GLU A 154 -3.09 8.03 -23.49
CA GLU A 154 -2.71 8.79 -22.31
C GLU A 154 -3.87 8.74 -21.31
N LEU A 155 -3.57 8.48 -20.04
CA LEU A 155 -4.55 8.30 -18.96
C LEU A 155 -4.18 9.20 -17.78
N THR A 156 -5.19 9.71 -17.10
CA THR A 156 -5.07 10.41 -15.82
C THR A 156 -6.33 10.15 -14.98
N ALA A 157 -6.34 10.53 -13.71
CA ALA A 157 -7.47 10.27 -12.83
C ALA A 157 -7.70 11.42 -11.83
N SER A 158 -8.95 11.58 -11.42
CA SER A 158 -9.32 12.18 -10.14
C SER A 158 -9.67 11.07 -9.15
N THR A 159 -10.27 11.42 -8.00
CA THR A 159 -10.61 10.46 -6.94
C THR A 159 -11.53 9.34 -7.41
N ARG A 160 -12.54 9.62 -8.24
CA ARG A 160 -13.56 8.63 -8.69
C ARG A 160 -13.74 8.57 -10.21
N VAL A 161 -12.93 9.32 -10.96
CA VAL A 161 -13.10 9.49 -12.40
C VAL A 161 -11.78 9.29 -13.13
N GLY A 162 -11.75 8.33 -14.06
CA GLY A 162 -10.68 8.17 -15.02
C GLY A 162 -10.89 9.05 -16.24
N MET A 163 -9.84 9.69 -16.75
CA MET A 163 -9.87 10.43 -18.01
C MET A 163 -8.89 9.83 -19.00
N HIS A 164 -9.41 9.47 -20.16
CA HIS A 164 -8.70 8.84 -21.26
C HIS A 164 -8.51 9.86 -22.39
N LYS A 165 -7.34 9.82 -23.02
CA LYS A 165 -7.01 10.55 -24.24
C LYS A 165 -6.40 9.59 -25.24
N TYR A 166 -7.11 9.36 -26.35
CA TYR A 166 -6.67 8.48 -27.42
C TYR A 166 -6.34 9.28 -28.66
N THR A 167 -5.11 9.15 -29.17
CA THR A 167 -4.67 9.75 -30.44
C THR A 167 -4.72 8.69 -31.52
N PHE A 168 -5.70 8.78 -32.40
CA PHE A 168 -5.94 7.81 -33.47
C PHE A 168 -5.18 8.17 -34.77
N PRO A 169 -4.81 7.16 -35.58
CA PRO A 169 -4.44 7.38 -36.97
C PRO A 169 -5.69 7.76 -37.80
N ALA A 170 -5.49 8.08 -39.08
CA ALA A 170 -6.62 8.21 -39.99
C ALA A 170 -7.26 6.84 -40.21
N SER A 171 -8.56 6.71 -39.93
CA SER A 171 -9.29 5.45 -40.09
C SER A 171 -10.77 5.70 -40.38
N LYS A 172 -11.37 4.88 -41.25
CA LYS A 172 -12.83 4.84 -41.40
C LYS A 172 -13.50 3.95 -40.34
N ASN A 173 -12.72 3.08 -39.71
CA ASN A 173 -13.14 2.10 -38.73
C ASN A 173 -12.26 2.23 -37.47
N ALA A 174 -12.51 3.27 -36.69
CA ALA A 174 -11.92 3.47 -35.37
C ALA A 174 -12.94 3.05 -34.31
N HIS A 175 -12.45 2.40 -33.26
CA HIS A 175 -13.30 1.82 -32.23
C HIS A 175 -12.79 2.09 -30.82
N ILE A 176 -13.72 2.09 -29.87
CA ILE A 176 -13.42 1.91 -28.45
C ILE A 176 -14.26 0.71 -27.99
N LEU A 177 -13.57 -0.36 -27.60
CA LEU A 177 -14.17 -1.54 -26.98
C LEU A 177 -14.27 -1.31 -25.48
N ILE A 178 -15.45 -1.58 -24.91
CA ILE A 178 -15.71 -1.66 -23.48
C ILE A 178 -15.96 -3.14 -23.18
N ASP A 179 -15.05 -3.77 -22.46
CA ASP A 179 -15.12 -5.19 -22.13
C ASP A 179 -15.46 -5.36 -20.63
N LEU A 180 -16.71 -5.74 -20.33
CA LEU A 180 -17.15 -6.01 -18.97
C LEU A 180 -16.88 -7.47 -18.55
N GLN A 181 -16.41 -8.30 -19.49
CA GLN A 181 -16.04 -9.68 -19.20
C GLN A 181 -14.73 -9.77 -18.40
N GLU A 182 -13.81 -8.83 -18.63
CA GLU A 182 -12.47 -8.86 -18.02
C GLU A 182 -12.52 -8.73 -16.50
N GLY A 183 -11.52 -9.31 -15.84
CA GLY A 183 -11.25 -9.29 -14.40
C GLY A 183 -9.80 -9.75 -14.17
N ILE A 184 -9.23 -9.51 -12.99
CA ILE A 184 -7.85 -9.92 -12.67
C ILE A 184 -7.85 -11.13 -11.73
N GLY A 185 -6.98 -12.09 -12.00
CA GLY A 185 -6.77 -13.25 -11.14
C GLY A 185 -8.03 -14.11 -11.00
N TRP A 186 -8.61 -14.11 -9.80
CA TRP A 186 -9.76 -14.95 -9.46
C TRP A 186 -11.11 -14.25 -9.67
N ASP A 187 -11.11 -12.96 -10.02
CA ASP A 187 -12.33 -12.21 -10.28
C ASP A 187 -12.96 -12.59 -11.62
N ARG A 188 -14.27 -12.86 -11.59
CA ARG A 188 -15.08 -13.14 -12.79
C ARG A 188 -16.45 -12.47 -12.71
N PRO A 189 -16.98 -11.98 -13.83
CA PRO A 189 -18.31 -11.38 -13.85
C PRO A 189 -19.40 -12.43 -13.58
N VAL A 190 -20.44 -12.02 -12.86
CA VAL A 190 -21.68 -12.79 -12.63
C VAL A 190 -22.89 -12.13 -13.27
N GLU A 191 -22.91 -10.81 -13.35
CA GLU A 191 -23.88 -10.04 -14.12
C GLU A 191 -23.24 -8.74 -14.59
N THR A 192 -23.46 -8.39 -15.85
CA THR A 192 -22.93 -7.18 -16.48
C THR A 192 -24.03 -6.54 -17.31
N TYR A 193 -23.96 -5.22 -17.42
CA TYR A 193 -24.94 -4.44 -18.15
C TYR A 193 -24.29 -3.24 -18.79
N ILE A 194 -24.70 -2.94 -20.03
CA ILE A 194 -24.25 -1.74 -20.74
C ILE A 194 -25.41 -1.16 -21.55
N LYS A 195 -25.47 0.18 -21.60
CA LYS A 195 -26.49 0.92 -22.34
C LYS A 195 -25.95 2.22 -22.90
N GLN A 196 -26.27 2.50 -24.15
CA GLN A 196 -26.15 3.85 -24.70
C GLN A 196 -27.30 4.72 -24.20
N VAL A 197 -26.98 5.79 -23.45
CA VAL A 197 -27.95 6.73 -22.87
C VAL A 197 -28.30 7.81 -23.88
N ASP A 198 -27.29 8.35 -24.56
CA ASP A 198 -27.44 9.40 -25.56
C ASP A 198 -26.32 9.34 -26.61
N LYS A 199 -26.18 10.40 -27.42
CA LYS A 199 -25.16 10.48 -28.48
C LYS A 199 -23.70 10.55 -27.98
N ASN A 200 -23.45 10.75 -26.69
CA ASN A 200 -22.12 10.91 -26.09
C ASN A 200 -21.94 10.09 -24.81
N THR A 201 -22.98 9.43 -24.30
CA THR A 201 -22.97 8.80 -22.98
C THR A 201 -23.34 7.31 -23.05
N ILE A 202 -22.55 6.49 -22.35
CA ILE A 202 -22.84 5.08 -22.05
C ILE A 202 -22.82 4.90 -20.55
N CYS A 203 -23.71 4.07 -20.01
CA CYS A 203 -23.64 3.65 -18.61
C CYS A 203 -23.80 2.13 -18.49
N GLY A 204 -23.53 1.62 -17.29
CA GLY A 204 -23.64 0.20 -17.02
C GLY A 204 -23.20 -0.19 -15.62
N TYR A 205 -23.06 -1.49 -15.43
CA TYR A 205 -22.49 -2.06 -14.22
C TYR A 205 -21.78 -3.38 -14.52
N ARG A 206 -20.89 -3.75 -13.61
CA ARG A 206 -20.24 -5.05 -13.53
C ARG A 206 -20.40 -5.55 -12.09
N PHE A 207 -21.09 -6.67 -11.96
CA PHE A 207 -21.15 -7.44 -10.72
C PHE A 207 -20.30 -8.68 -10.91
N SER A 208 -19.46 -8.97 -9.93
CA SER A 208 -18.48 -10.04 -10.02
C SER A 208 -18.32 -10.78 -8.70
N GLU A 209 -17.72 -11.95 -8.81
CA GLU A 209 -17.27 -12.73 -7.67
C GLU A 209 -15.84 -13.21 -7.92
N GLY A 210 -15.05 -13.23 -6.85
CA GLY A 210 -13.66 -13.68 -6.84
C GLY A 210 -13.19 -13.89 -5.41
N TRP A 211 -12.16 -13.16 -5.01
CA TRP A 211 -11.78 -13.00 -3.62
C TRP A 211 -12.86 -12.22 -2.86
N ALA A 212 -13.34 -11.09 -3.42
CA ALA A 212 -14.59 -10.46 -3.03
C ALA A 212 -15.78 -11.25 -3.60
N ARG A 213 -16.69 -11.72 -2.75
CA ARG A 213 -17.75 -12.68 -3.16
C ARG A 213 -18.97 -12.05 -3.83
N ASP A 214 -19.25 -10.78 -3.58
CA ASP A 214 -20.33 -10.00 -4.22
C ASP A 214 -19.84 -8.57 -4.41
N GLN A 215 -18.99 -8.40 -5.41
CA GLN A 215 -18.46 -7.09 -5.81
C GLN A 215 -19.45 -6.42 -6.77
N ARG A 216 -19.73 -5.15 -6.52
CA ARG A 216 -20.64 -4.36 -7.35
C ARG A 216 -20.02 -3.03 -7.71
N ILE A 217 -19.88 -2.79 -9.01
CA ILE A 217 -19.40 -1.51 -9.52
C ILE A 217 -20.27 -1.03 -10.67
N TYR A 218 -20.67 0.23 -10.58
CA TYR A 218 -21.41 0.94 -11.62
C TYR A 218 -20.47 1.91 -12.33
N PHE A 219 -20.77 2.20 -13.59
CA PHE A 219 -20.02 3.19 -14.34
C PHE A 219 -20.90 4.04 -15.25
N THR A 220 -20.39 5.23 -15.52
CA THR A 220 -20.85 6.09 -16.61
C THR A 220 -19.64 6.58 -17.39
N ALA A 221 -19.69 6.50 -18.71
CA ALA A 221 -18.66 6.97 -19.63
C ALA A 221 -19.23 8.06 -20.55
N VAL A 222 -18.57 9.22 -20.59
CA VAL A 222 -18.89 10.35 -21.47
C VAL A 222 -17.77 10.54 -22.48
N PHE A 223 -18.09 10.67 -23.76
CA PHE A 223 -17.14 10.79 -24.86
C PHE A 223 -17.14 12.19 -25.47
N SER A 224 -15.96 12.73 -25.82
CA SER A 224 -15.86 14.04 -26.48
C SER A 224 -16.37 14.03 -27.91
N LYS A 225 -16.42 12.85 -28.53
CA LYS A 225 -16.91 12.64 -29.89
C LYS A 225 -18.26 11.91 -29.86
N PRO A 226 -19.27 12.35 -30.64
CA PRO A 226 -20.53 11.63 -30.71
C PRO A 226 -20.37 10.18 -31.20
N ILE A 227 -21.07 9.28 -30.52
CA ILE A 227 -21.21 7.86 -30.84
C ILE A 227 -22.01 7.75 -32.14
N LYS A 228 -21.35 7.35 -33.23
CA LYS A 228 -22.01 7.13 -34.53
C LYS A 228 -22.72 5.78 -34.57
N THR A 229 -22.09 4.75 -34.02
CA THR A 229 -22.64 3.41 -33.92
C THR A 229 -22.17 2.78 -32.62
N PHE A 230 -23.11 2.18 -31.90
CA PHE A 230 -22.83 1.36 -30.73
C PHE A 230 -23.39 -0.05 -30.97
N THR A 231 -22.52 -1.05 -30.88
CA THR A 231 -22.90 -2.46 -30.98
C THR A 231 -22.60 -3.17 -29.67
N VAL A 232 -23.51 -4.02 -29.24
CA VAL A 232 -23.37 -4.84 -28.02
C VAL A 232 -23.12 -6.29 -28.40
N TYR A 233 -22.36 -6.98 -27.56
CA TYR A 233 -21.97 -8.38 -27.76
C TYR A 233 -22.16 -9.16 -26.46
N ASP A 234 -22.68 -10.38 -26.59
CA ASP A 234 -22.56 -11.39 -25.55
C ASP A 234 -21.39 -12.32 -25.90
N SER A 235 -20.31 -12.22 -25.14
CA SER A 235 -19.01 -12.81 -25.45
C SER A 235 -18.49 -12.34 -26.82
N THR A 236 -18.77 -13.10 -27.89
CA THR A 236 -18.37 -12.78 -29.27
C THR A 236 -19.55 -12.62 -30.23
N ALA A 237 -20.77 -12.93 -29.78
CA ALA A 237 -21.98 -12.84 -30.61
C ALA A 237 -22.55 -11.42 -30.55
N SER A 238 -22.69 -10.76 -31.70
CA SER A 238 -23.33 -9.45 -31.76
C SER A 238 -24.82 -9.58 -31.48
N VAL A 239 -25.34 -8.71 -30.62
CA VAL A 239 -26.76 -8.63 -30.27
C VAL A 239 -27.36 -7.34 -30.84
N LYS A 240 -28.60 -7.42 -31.35
CA LYS A 240 -29.30 -6.25 -31.88
C LYS A 240 -29.69 -5.30 -30.75
N GLY A 241 -29.45 -4.01 -30.95
CA GLY A 241 -29.80 -2.95 -29.99
C GLY A 241 -28.57 -2.18 -29.51
N THR A 242 -28.79 -1.30 -28.55
CA THR A 242 -27.77 -0.44 -27.93
C THR A 242 -27.73 -0.62 -26.42
N GLU A 243 -28.29 -1.72 -25.94
CA GLU A 243 -28.41 -2.10 -24.54
C GLU A 243 -28.29 -3.62 -24.43
N LEU A 244 -27.55 -4.11 -23.45
CA LEU A 244 -27.41 -5.55 -23.20
C LEU A 244 -27.15 -5.82 -21.72
N LYS A 245 -27.88 -6.81 -21.18
CA LYS A 245 -27.60 -7.45 -19.90
C LYS A 245 -27.18 -8.89 -20.14
N GLY A 246 -26.15 -9.36 -19.46
CA GLY A 246 -25.61 -10.71 -19.61
C GLY A 246 -24.40 -10.93 -18.71
N VAL A 247 -23.67 -12.04 -18.87
CA VAL A 247 -22.47 -12.30 -18.05
C VAL A 247 -21.19 -11.77 -18.72
N LYS A 248 -21.11 -11.86 -20.05
CA LYS A 248 -19.89 -11.55 -20.82
C LYS A 248 -20.15 -10.36 -21.76
N VAL A 249 -20.78 -9.31 -21.24
CA VAL A 249 -21.22 -8.19 -22.07
C VAL A 249 -20.03 -7.35 -22.53
N LYS A 250 -20.03 -7.00 -23.81
CA LYS A 250 -19.09 -6.05 -24.40
C LYS A 250 -19.84 -5.01 -25.22
N GLY A 251 -19.32 -3.79 -25.26
CA GLY A 251 -19.83 -2.71 -26.09
C GLY A 251 -18.74 -2.19 -27.02
N VAL A 252 -19.06 -1.93 -28.28
CA VAL A 252 -18.12 -1.35 -29.25
C VAL A 252 -18.69 -0.06 -29.81
N ILE A 253 -18.00 1.03 -29.53
CA ILE A 253 -18.26 2.34 -30.11
C ILE A 253 -17.49 2.42 -31.43
N SER A 254 -18.13 2.85 -32.51
CA SER A 254 -17.49 2.99 -33.83
C SER A 254 -17.64 4.39 -34.40
N PHE A 255 -16.56 4.92 -34.97
CA PHE A 255 -16.51 6.23 -35.64
C PHE A 255 -15.36 6.27 -36.67
N ALA A 256 -15.29 7.35 -37.44
CA ALA A 256 -14.14 7.63 -38.29
C ALA A 256 -13.20 8.64 -37.61
N THR A 257 -11.92 8.61 -37.93
CA THR A 257 -10.89 9.52 -37.42
C THR A 257 -10.00 10.05 -38.54
N THR A 258 -9.49 11.26 -38.35
CA THR A 258 -8.42 11.85 -39.16
C THR A 258 -7.06 11.58 -38.50
N LYS A 259 -5.95 11.79 -39.24
CA LYS A 259 -4.61 11.51 -38.72
C LYS A 259 -4.30 12.39 -37.52
N GLY A 260 -4.00 11.78 -36.37
CA GLY A 260 -3.69 12.48 -35.13
C GLY A 260 -4.92 13.02 -34.41
N GLU A 261 -6.12 12.60 -34.81
CA GLU A 261 -7.34 13.02 -34.13
C GLU A 261 -7.39 12.49 -32.70
N VAL A 262 -7.70 13.37 -31.75
CA VAL A 262 -7.81 13.04 -30.34
C VAL A 262 -9.26 12.83 -29.95
N VAL A 263 -9.54 11.68 -29.33
CA VAL A 263 -10.84 11.36 -28.72
C VAL A 263 -10.63 11.20 -27.22
N TYR A 264 -11.43 11.89 -26.43
CA TYR A 264 -11.41 11.80 -24.98
C TYR A 264 -12.59 10.98 -24.46
N ALA A 265 -12.38 10.30 -23.34
CA ALA A 265 -13.45 9.70 -22.54
C ALA A 265 -13.26 10.06 -21.06
N LYS A 266 -14.35 10.31 -20.35
CA LYS A 266 -14.39 10.43 -18.89
C LYS A 266 -15.23 9.29 -18.35
N VAL A 267 -14.69 8.50 -17.44
CA VAL A 267 -15.35 7.31 -16.89
C VAL A 267 -15.40 7.49 -15.38
N GLY A 268 -16.60 7.75 -14.86
CA GLY A 268 -16.87 7.73 -13.43
C GLY A 268 -17.22 6.32 -12.99
N ILE A 269 -16.76 5.93 -11.80
CA ILE A 269 -17.20 4.71 -11.13
C ILE A 269 -17.98 5.04 -9.87
N SER A 270 -18.82 4.10 -9.43
CA SER A 270 -19.61 4.22 -8.20
C SER A 270 -19.90 2.84 -7.60
N PRO A 271 -19.88 2.69 -6.26
CA PRO A 271 -20.35 1.48 -5.60
C PRO A 271 -21.89 1.37 -5.54
N VAL A 272 -22.62 2.41 -5.96
CA VAL A 272 -24.08 2.52 -5.73
C VAL A 272 -24.89 2.57 -7.02
N SER A 273 -24.53 3.42 -7.99
CA SER A 273 -25.35 3.62 -9.19
C SER A 273 -24.63 4.29 -10.36
N ALA A 274 -25.19 4.13 -11.57
CA ALA A 274 -24.70 4.83 -12.75
C ALA A 274 -24.93 6.35 -12.66
N GLU A 275 -25.99 6.77 -11.97
CA GLU A 275 -26.34 8.16 -11.69
C GLU A 275 -25.27 8.81 -10.79
N ASN A 276 -24.83 8.11 -9.75
CA ASN A 276 -23.75 8.59 -8.89
C ASN A 276 -22.42 8.62 -9.63
N ALA A 277 -22.13 7.63 -10.48
CA ALA A 277 -20.96 7.67 -11.37
C ALA A 277 -20.97 8.91 -12.29
N MET A 278 -22.14 9.30 -12.81
CA MET A 278 -22.29 10.54 -13.57
C MET A 278 -22.12 11.79 -12.69
N LEU A 279 -22.62 11.77 -11.45
CA LEU A 279 -22.44 12.86 -10.49
C LEU A 279 -20.95 13.06 -10.14
N ASN A 280 -20.21 11.97 -9.96
CA ASN A 280 -18.76 11.98 -9.75
C ASN A 280 -18.06 12.68 -10.94
N ILE A 281 -18.41 12.33 -12.19
CA ILE A 281 -17.89 13.02 -13.40
C ILE A 281 -18.17 14.52 -13.36
N LYS A 282 -19.43 14.91 -13.13
CA LYS A 282 -19.84 16.32 -13.14
C LYS A 282 -19.13 17.15 -12.07
N THR A 283 -18.83 16.52 -10.93
CA THR A 283 -18.21 17.18 -9.78
C THR A 283 -16.70 17.28 -9.93
N GLU A 284 -16.03 16.18 -10.28
CA GLU A 284 -14.57 16.09 -10.24
C GLU A 284 -13.92 16.50 -11.58
N ILE A 285 -14.53 16.16 -12.73
CA ILE A 285 -14.00 16.46 -14.06
C ILE A 285 -15.12 16.99 -15.00
N PRO A 286 -15.64 18.21 -14.77
CA PRO A 286 -16.70 18.77 -15.62
C PRO A 286 -16.22 19.12 -17.05
N GLY A 287 -14.96 19.52 -17.21
CA GLY A 287 -14.37 19.95 -18.49
C GLY A 287 -13.70 18.82 -19.30
N TRP A 288 -12.94 19.22 -20.32
CA TRP A 288 -12.16 18.34 -21.21
C TRP A 288 -10.66 18.69 -21.26
N ASP A 289 -10.19 19.58 -20.38
CA ASP A 289 -8.76 19.91 -20.30
C ASP A 289 -8.01 18.78 -19.58
N PHE A 290 -7.49 17.85 -20.37
CA PHE A 290 -6.73 16.70 -19.88
C PHE A 290 -5.49 17.13 -19.07
N ASN A 291 -4.77 18.15 -19.53
CA ASN A 291 -3.57 18.62 -18.85
C ASN A 291 -3.89 19.24 -17.49
N LYS A 292 -5.05 19.88 -17.35
CA LYS A 292 -5.54 20.35 -16.05
C LYS A 292 -5.80 19.21 -15.08
N VAL A 293 -6.35 18.08 -15.54
CA VAL A 293 -6.56 16.89 -14.69
C VAL A 293 -5.22 16.28 -14.29
N VAL A 294 -4.27 16.14 -15.24
CA VAL A 294 -2.89 15.70 -14.95
C VAL A 294 -2.22 16.60 -13.91
N ALA A 295 -2.32 17.92 -14.08
CA ALA A 295 -1.75 18.87 -13.11
C ALA A 295 -2.44 18.79 -11.74
N GLY A 296 -3.74 18.52 -11.70
CA GLY A 296 -4.48 18.28 -10.45
C GLY A 296 -4.02 17.00 -9.74
N ALA A 297 -3.82 15.92 -10.49
CA ALA A 297 -3.30 14.65 -9.96
C ALA A 297 -1.87 14.83 -9.43
N ASP A 298 -0.98 15.46 -10.21
CA ASP A 298 0.39 15.78 -9.79
C ASP A 298 0.42 16.66 -8.53
N ALA A 299 -0.44 17.69 -8.45
CA ALA A 299 -0.56 18.54 -7.27
C ALA A 299 -1.04 17.75 -6.04
N SER A 300 -1.99 16.82 -6.22
CA SER A 300 -2.48 15.96 -5.13
C SER A 300 -1.39 15.04 -4.58
N TRP A 301 -0.57 14.45 -5.45
CA TRP A 301 0.59 13.66 -5.05
C TRP A 301 1.64 14.51 -4.37
N ASN A 302 2.02 15.65 -4.95
CA ASN A 302 2.98 16.57 -4.34
C ASN A 302 2.56 17.02 -2.94
N LYS A 303 1.26 17.29 -2.73
CA LYS A 303 0.72 17.60 -1.41
C LYS A 303 1.01 16.48 -0.41
N GLN A 304 0.70 15.23 -0.75
CA GLN A 304 0.91 14.13 0.19
C GLN A 304 2.38 13.76 0.37
N LEU A 305 3.17 13.69 -0.72
CA LEU A 305 4.61 13.43 -0.64
C LEU A 305 5.35 14.50 0.18
N SER A 306 4.87 15.75 0.18
CA SER A 306 5.46 16.83 0.98
C SER A 306 5.28 16.69 2.50
N LYS A 307 4.45 15.74 2.95
CA LYS A 307 4.31 15.41 4.37
C LYS A 307 5.60 14.87 4.98
N ILE A 308 6.49 14.30 4.15
CA ILE A 308 7.87 14.01 4.54
C ILE A 308 8.83 14.55 3.48
N THR A 309 9.61 15.57 3.84
CA THR A 309 10.69 16.07 2.98
C THR A 309 12.04 15.56 3.46
N ILE A 310 12.83 14.95 2.58
CA ILE A 310 14.14 14.39 2.94
C ILE A 310 15.31 15.09 2.22
N LYS A 311 16.51 14.92 2.76
CA LYS A 311 17.78 15.07 2.04
C LYS A 311 18.54 13.76 2.10
N ALA A 312 19.04 13.31 0.96
CA ALA A 312 19.84 12.10 0.83
C ALA A 312 21.01 12.33 -0.14
N ASP A 313 21.99 11.43 -0.14
CA ASP A 313 23.25 11.59 -0.88
C ASP A 313 23.13 11.23 -2.37
N SER A 314 22.06 10.52 -2.76
CA SER A 314 21.89 10.04 -4.13
C SER A 314 20.45 10.16 -4.64
N LEU A 315 20.32 10.30 -5.96
CA LEU A 315 19.02 10.23 -6.64
C LEU A 315 18.33 8.87 -6.42
N SER A 316 19.10 7.78 -6.33
CA SER A 316 18.59 6.45 -6.03
C SER A 316 17.86 6.42 -4.69
N GLN A 317 18.45 6.98 -3.62
CA GLN A 317 17.79 7.08 -2.31
C GLN A 317 16.54 7.96 -2.36
N MET A 318 16.58 9.08 -3.09
CA MET A 318 15.40 9.93 -3.29
C MET A 318 14.29 9.13 -3.98
N LYS A 319 14.63 8.32 -5.00
CA LYS A 319 13.67 7.45 -5.70
C LYS A 319 13.06 6.40 -4.78
N LYS A 320 13.90 5.61 -4.10
CA LYS A 320 13.44 4.59 -3.15
C LYS A 320 12.47 5.17 -2.11
N PHE A 321 12.84 6.29 -1.51
CA PHE A 321 12.02 6.92 -0.48
C PHE A 321 10.69 7.44 -1.01
N TYR A 322 10.69 8.22 -2.09
CA TYR A 322 9.45 8.80 -2.60
C TYR A 322 8.56 7.79 -3.29
N THR A 323 9.10 6.74 -3.91
CA THR A 323 8.30 5.63 -4.41
C THR A 323 7.69 4.80 -3.29
N ALA A 324 8.46 4.46 -2.25
CA ALA A 324 7.90 3.77 -1.09
C ALA A 324 6.77 4.60 -0.46
N LEU A 325 6.99 5.90 -0.23
CA LEU A 325 5.96 6.79 0.29
C LEU A 325 4.72 6.83 -0.63
N TYR A 326 4.90 6.86 -1.95
CA TYR A 326 3.81 6.76 -2.94
C TYR A 326 2.97 5.49 -2.77
N HIS A 327 3.59 4.31 -2.63
CA HIS A 327 2.85 3.04 -2.47
C HIS A 327 1.99 3.00 -1.20
N THR A 328 2.42 3.63 -0.10
CA THR A 328 1.63 3.71 1.15
C THR A 328 0.29 4.44 1.00
N MET A 329 0.04 5.08 -0.14
CA MET A 329 -1.13 5.91 -0.39
C MET A 329 -1.93 5.46 -1.61
N ILE A 330 -1.70 4.24 -2.11
CA ILE A 330 -2.58 3.66 -3.15
C ILE A 330 -3.87 3.13 -2.54
N ALA A 331 -3.77 2.55 -1.33
CA ALA A 331 -4.89 2.05 -0.54
C ALA A 331 -4.65 2.31 0.97
N PRO A 332 -5.69 2.29 1.81
CA PRO A 332 -7.10 2.00 1.49
C PRO A 332 -7.71 3.05 0.56
N SER A 333 -8.61 2.61 -0.33
CA SER A 333 -9.22 3.46 -1.35
C SER A 333 -10.58 3.96 -0.90
N ILE A 334 -10.93 5.18 -1.31
CA ILE A 334 -12.28 5.71 -1.11
C ILE A 334 -13.35 4.79 -1.73
N PHE A 335 -14.41 4.53 -0.98
CA PHE A 335 -15.49 3.61 -1.33
C PHE A 335 -16.86 4.23 -0.98
N ASN A 336 -17.02 5.52 -1.28
CA ASN A 336 -18.28 6.24 -1.31
C ASN A 336 -18.28 7.27 -2.43
N ASP A 337 -19.45 7.60 -2.95
CA ASP A 337 -19.64 8.63 -3.97
C ASP A 337 -19.49 10.06 -3.40
N VAL A 338 -19.44 11.08 -4.26
CA VAL A 338 -19.32 12.49 -3.83
C VAL A 338 -20.53 12.99 -3.02
N ASN A 339 -21.68 12.34 -3.13
CA ASN A 339 -22.86 12.59 -2.30
C ASN A 339 -22.81 11.86 -0.94
N GLY A 340 -21.76 11.08 -0.68
CA GLY A 340 -21.57 10.31 0.55
C GLY A 340 -22.26 8.95 0.59
N GLU A 341 -22.93 8.53 -0.50
CA GLU A 341 -23.55 7.20 -0.56
C GLU A 341 -22.50 6.11 -0.76
N TYR A 342 -22.71 4.95 -0.11
CA TYR A 342 -21.89 3.76 -0.31
C TYR A 342 -22.68 2.45 -0.16
N TRP A 343 -22.14 1.38 -0.72
CA TRP A 343 -22.65 0.02 -0.57
C TRP A 343 -22.06 -0.65 0.68
N GLY A 344 -22.89 -0.99 1.67
CA GLY A 344 -22.48 -1.61 2.92
C GLY A 344 -22.25 -3.12 2.81
N THR A 345 -21.58 -3.69 3.81
CA THR A 345 -21.38 -5.15 3.90
C THR A 345 -22.70 -5.90 4.12
N ASP A 346 -23.72 -5.20 4.64
CA ASP A 346 -25.10 -5.67 4.76
C ASP A 346 -25.89 -5.63 3.44
N LYS A 347 -25.23 -5.30 2.33
CA LYS A 347 -25.77 -5.22 0.97
C LYS A 347 -26.90 -4.20 0.85
N LYS A 348 -26.75 -3.05 1.54
CA LYS A 348 -27.63 -1.89 1.47
C LYS A 348 -26.85 -0.62 1.15
N VAL A 349 -27.55 0.37 0.62
CA VAL A 349 -27.00 1.71 0.43
C VAL A 349 -27.09 2.49 1.73
N HIS A 350 -25.97 3.02 2.19
CA HIS A 350 -25.85 3.90 3.36
C HIS A 350 -25.50 5.32 2.92
N GLN A 351 -25.98 6.31 3.67
CA GLN A 351 -25.84 7.73 3.34
C GLN A 351 -25.75 8.59 4.62
N ASN A 352 -25.22 9.80 4.51
CA ASN A 352 -25.12 10.79 5.60
C ASN A 352 -24.39 10.28 6.85
N VAL A 353 -23.37 9.42 6.68
CA VAL A 353 -22.68 8.77 7.80
C VAL A 353 -21.63 9.64 8.50
N GLY A 354 -21.27 10.80 7.92
CA GLY A 354 -20.37 11.78 8.56
C GLY A 354 -18.88 11.47 8.48
N PHE A 355 -18.48 10.48 7.69
CA PHE A 355 -17.09 10.12 7.38
C PHE A 355 -16.98 9.65 5.93
N ASN A 356 -15.75 9.58 5.40
CA ASN A 356 -15.51 8.94 4.11
C ASN A 356 -15.36 7.43 4.30
N ASN A 357 -16.21 6.66 3.64
CA ASN A 357 -16.08 5.22 3.68
C ASN A 357 -14.90 4.78 2.78
N VAL A 358 -14.04 3.89 3.28
CA VAL A 358 -12.88 3.35 2.54
C VAL A 358 -12.86 1.83 2.55
N THR A 359 -12.12 1.23 1.63
CA THR A 359 -12.00 -0.24 1.45
C THR A 359 -10.57 -0.66 1.13
N THR A 360 -10.35 -1.97 0.92
CA THR A 360 -9.03 -2.60 0.75
C THR A 360 -8.23 -2.54 2.06
N PHE A 361 -8.75 -3.26 3.05
CA PHE A 361 -8.15 -3.37 4.37
C PHE A 361 -7.30 -4.65 4.46
N SER A 362 -6.01 -4.56 4.09
CA SER A 362 -5.02 -5.65 4.21
C SER A 362 -4.44 -5.69 5.62
N LEU A 363 -5.26 -6.02 6.61
CA LEU A 363 -4.95 -5.65 7.99
C LEU A 363 -3.87 -6.51 8.62
N TRP A 364 -3.75 -7.79 8.25
CA TRP A 364 -2.66 -8.65 8.72
C TRP A 364 -1.28 -8.06 8.42
N ASP A 365 -1.17 -7.29 7.33
CA ASP A 365 0.05 -6.60 6.92
C ASP A 365 0.10 -5.21 7.51
N THR A 366 -0.89 -4.38 7.16
CA THR A 366 -0.84 -2.93 7.34
C THR A 366 -0.88 -2.48 8.79
N TYR A 367 -1.37 -3.32 9.73
CA TYR A 367 -1.35 -2.99 11.16
C TYR A 367 0.07 -2.72 11.65
N ARG A 368 1.07 -3.36 11.02
CA ARG A 368 2.46 -3.40 11.49
C ARG A 368 3.19 -2.09 11.25
N SER A 369 2.93 -1.42 10.13
CA SER A 369 3.67 -0.20 9.76
C SER A 369 2.87 0.84 8.99
N ASN A 370 2.02 0.43 8.03
CA ASN A 370 1.29 1.40 7.22
C ASN A 370 0.23 2.18 8.04
N ASN A 371 -0.55 1.50 8.88
CA ASN A 371 -1.48 2.17 9.79
C ASN A 371 -0.72 3.04 10.83
N PRO A 372 0.34 2.56 11.51
CA PRO A 372 1.17 3.41 12.37
C PRO A 372 1.77 4.64 11.67
N LEU A 373 2.24 4.53 10.43
CA LEU A 373 2.74 5.66 9.63
C LEU A 373 1.61 6.68 9.40
N SER A 374 0.41 6.19 9.06
CA SER A 374 -0.77 7.03 8.86
C SER A 374 -1.15 7.84 10.10
N THR A 375 -0.88 7.33 11.32
CA THR A 375 -1.08 8.12 12.55
C THR A 375 -0.13 9.31 12.69
N ILE A 376 0.99 9.34 11.96
CA ILE A 376 1.92 10.48 11.97
C ILE A 376 1.55 11.48 10.88
N ILE A 377 1.38 10.98 9.64
CA ILE A 377 1.33 11.84 8.45
C ILE A 377 -0.07 11.93 7.81
N HIS A 378 -1.00 11.01 8.09
CA HIS A 378 -2.37 11.01 7.55
C HIS A 378 -3.45 11.01 8.65
N PRO A 379 -3.34 11.84 9.71
CA PRO A 379 -4.26 11.76 10.83
C PRO A 379 -5.71 12.15 10.48
N GLU A 380 -5.93 12.85 9.37
CA GLU A 380 -7.25 13.06 8.78
C GLU A 380 -7.90 11.76 8.28
N HIS A 381 -7.11 10.84 7.72
CA HIS A 381 -7.59 9.56 7.17
C HIS A 381 -7.76 8.48 8.24
N VAL A 382 -7.10 8.62 9.40
CA VAL A 382 -7.25 7.68 10.51
C VAL A 382 -8.70 7.58 10.97
N ASN A 383 -9.40 8.71 11.11
CA ASN A 383 -10.79 8.70 11.55
C ASN A 383 -11.70 8.02 10.51
N ASP A 384 -11.47 8.26 9.21
CA ASP A 384 -12.23 7.62 8.13
C ASP A 384 -12.02 6.09 8.15
N MET A 385 -10.77 5.62 8.29
CA MET A 385 -10.46 4.19 8.41
C MET A 385 -11.17 3.55 9.61
N ILE A 386 -11.09 4.17 10.80
CA ILE A 386 -11.72 3.59 11.99
C ILE A 386 -13.25 3.59 11.84
N ASN A 387 -13.87 4.69 11.40
CA ASN A 387 -15.33 4.71 11.21
C ASN A 387 -15.79 3.69 10.17
N SER A 388 -15.05 3.47 9.08
CA SER A 388 -15.32 2.38 8.14
C SER A 388 -15.28 1.00 8.80
N MET A 389 -14.27 0.71 9.62
CA MET A 389 -14.21 -0.55 10.37
C MET A 389 -15.38 -0.71 11.35
N LEU A 390 -15.82 0.37 12.01
CA LEU A 390 -16.98 0.35 12.90
C LEU A 390 -18.29 0.17 12.13
N ALA A 391 -18.43 0.78 10.96
CA ALA A 391 -19.58 0.58 10.09
C ALA A 391 -19.65 -0.87 9.59
N ILE A 392 -18.50 -1.44 9.19
CA ILE A 392 -18.39 -2.87 8.85
C ILE A 392 -18.85 -3.73 10.04
N TYR A 393 -18.36 -3.45 11.25
CA TYR A 393 -18.82 -4.14 12.47
C TYR A 393 -20.33 -4.08 12.65
N GLN A 394 -20.94 -2.90 12.53
CA GLN A 394 -22.39 -2.75 12.68
C GLN A 394 -23.18 -3.51 11.60
N GLN A 395 -22.62 -3.65 10.40
CA GLN A 395 -23.28 -4.25 9.24
C GLN A 395 -23.08 -5.77 9.16
N GLN A 396 -21.93 -6.31 9.60
CA GLN A 396 -21.60 -7.74 9.50
C GLN A 396 -21.45 -8.45 10.86
N GLY A 397 -21.34 -7.72 11.97
CA GLY A 397 -21.24 -8.26 13.33
C GLY A 397 -19.83 -8.42 13.89
N SER A 398 -18.78 -8.19 13.09
CA SER A 398 -17.37 -8.24 13.50
C SER A 398 -16.54 -7.18 12.78
N LEU A 399 -15.44 -6.75 13.40
CA LEU A 399 -14.44 -5.94 12.71
C LEU A 399 -13.83 -6.72 11.52
N PRO A 400 -13.39 -6.03 10.46
CA PRO A 400 -12.83 -6.69 9.29
C PRO A 400 -11.50 -7.41 9.59
N VAL A 401 -11.25 -8.49 8.85
CA VAL A 401 -9.96 -9.19 8.84
C VAL A 401 -9.20 -8.81 7.57
N TRP A 402 -9.78 -9.12 6.42
CA TRP A 402 -9.30 -8.67 5.12
C TRP A 402 -10.50 -8.28 4.27
N HIS A 403 -10.75 -6.99 4.15
CA HIS A 403 -12.01 -6.48 3.58
C HIS A 403 -11.80 -5.76 2.25
N LEU A 404 -12.60 -6.14 1.25
CA LEU A 404 -12.55 -5.61 -0.11
C LEU A 404 -13.94 -5.39 -0.69
N MET A 405 -14.17 -4.17 -1.16
CA MET A 405 -15.39 -3.76 -1.88
C MET A 405 -16.69 -4.23 -1.20
N ALA A 406 -16.85 -3.99 0.11
CA ALA A 406 -17.99 -4.44 0.93
C ALA A 406 -18.12 -5.97 1.10
N ASN A 407 -17.01 -6.69 1.07
CA ASN A 407 -16.93 -8.12 1.32
C ASN A 407 -15.80 -8.42 2.29
N GLU A 408 -16.09 -9.24 3.30
CA GLU A 408 -15.07 -9.90 4.11
C GLU A 408 -14.54 -11.12 3.35
N THR A 409 -13.21 -11.24 3.27
CA THR A 409 -12.56 -12.39 2.60
C THR A 409 -11.99 -13.39 3.60
N ASN A 410 -11.83 -12.99 4.86
CA ASN A 410 -11.19 -13.75 5.94
C ASN A 410 -9.76 -14.21 5.59
N CYS A 411 -9.10 -13.52 4.66
CA CYS A 411 -7.71 -13.83 4.31
C CYS A 411 -6.80 -13.58 5.52
N MET A 412 -5.78 -14.44 5.65
CA MET A 412 -4.81 -14.43 6.74
C MET A 412 -5.40 -14.73 8.12
N VAL A 413 -4.56 -14.57 9.15
CA VAL A 413 -4.83 -14.91 10.54
C VAL A 413 -5.02 -13.65 11.41
N GLY A 414 -5.44 -13.84 12.67
CA GLY A 414 -5.69 -12.72 13.59
C GLY A 414 -7.05 -12.06 13.36
N TYR A 415 -7.44 -11.16 14.27
CA TYR A 415 -8.51 -10.18 14.07
C TYR A 415 -7.89 -8.79 14.00
N SER A 416 -7.03 -8.64 12.99
CA SER A 416 -6.01 -7.60 12.79
C SER A 416 -6.51 -6.16 12.71
N ALA A 417 -7.83 -5.92 12.64
CA ALA A 417 -8.41 -4.60 12.88
C ALA A 417 -8.21 -4.12 14.32
N VAL A 418 -8.17 -5.03 15.31
CA VAL A 418 -8.12 -4.68 16.73
C VAL A 418 -6.86 -3.86 17.09
N PRO A 419 -5.63 -4.25 16.67
CA PRO A 419 -4.44 -3.41 16.87
C PRO A 419 -4.55 -2.03 16.24
N VAL A 420 -5.19 -1.90 15.07
CA VAL A 420 -5.36 -0.61 14.37
C VAL A 420 -6.31 0.31 15.14
N VAL A 421 -7.47 -0.20 15.58
CA VAL A 421 -8.43 0.54 16.40
C VAL A 421 -7.82 0.89 17.77
N ALA A 422 -7.09 -0.05 18.37
CA ALA A 422 -6.40 0.17 19.64
C ALA A 422 -5.37 1.29 19.53
N ASP A 423 -4.54 1.28 18.50
CA ASP A 423 -3.51 2.30 18.28
C ASP A 423 -4.12 3.70 18.19
N ALA A 424 -5.19 3.86 17.40
CA ALA A 424 -5.91 5.13 17.28
C ALA A 424 -6.49 5.60 18.63
N LEU A 425 -7.15 4.69 19.38
CA LEU A 425 -7.70 5.01 20.70
C LEU A 425 -6.61 5.39 21.70
N LEU A 426 -5.50 4.66 21.73
CA LEU A 426 -4.40 4.86 22.67
C LEU A 426 -3.65 6.16 22.38
N LYS A 427 -3.44 6.50 21.10
CA LYS A 427 -2.87 7.79 20.64
C LYS A 427 -3.83 8.97 20.78
N GLY A 428 -5.12 8.72 21.05
CA GLY A 428 -6.08 9.76 21.43
C GLY A 428 -6.85 10.39 20.28
N TYR A 429 -7.03 9.66 19.17
CA TYR A 429 -7.97 10.05 18.13
C TYR A 429 -9.41 10.05 18.66
N LYS A 430 -10.22 11.00 18.18
CA LYS A 430 -11.58 11.27 18.69
C LYS A 430 -12.65 11.38 17.61
N GLY A 431 -12.31 11.15 16.34
CA GLY A 431 -13.26 11.32 15.22
C GLY A 431 -14.25 10.17 15.06
N PHE A 432 -14.41 9.31 16.06
CA PHE A 432 -15.25 8.12 16.05
C PHE A 432 -15.75 7.82 17.47
N ASP A 433 -16.83 7.04 17.58
CA ASP A 433 -17.41 6.65 18.87
C ASP A 433 -16.47 5.67 19.61
N THR A 434 -15.90 6.13 20.72
CA THR A 434 -14.97 5.36 21.55
C THR A 434 -15.64 4.14 22.21
N ASN A 435 -16.90 4.24 22.59
CA ASN A 435 -17.63 3.13 23.21
C ASN A 435 -17.95 2.06 22.17
N LEU A 436 -18.42 2.47 20.99
CA LEU A 436 -18.65 1.57 19.87
C LEU A 436 -17.35 0.90 19.43
N ALA A 437 -16.24 1.64 19.36
CA ALA A 437 -14.94 1.07 19.02
C ALA A 437 -14.50 -0.01 20.02
N TYR A 438 -14.63 0.27 21.31
CA TYR A 438 -14.34 -0.73 22.34
C TYR A 438 -15.25 -1.97 22.24
N GLU A 439 -16.55 -1.73 22.04
CA GLU A 439 -17.54 -2.80 21.86
C GLU A 439 -17.17 -3.68 20.66
N ALA A 440 -16.90 -3.08 19.50
CA ALA A 440 -16.53 -3.79 18.28
C ALA A 440 -15.28 -4.65 18.47
N MET A 441 -14.24 -4.12 19.12
CA MET A 441 -13.03 -4.88 19.45
C MET A 441 -13.35 -6.07 20.37
N LYS A 442 -14.13 -5.84 21.43
CA LYS A 442 -14.49 -6.89 22.39
C LYS A 442 -15.36 -7.97 21.77
N THR A 443 -16.38 -7.60 21.01
CA THR A 443 -17.28 -8.54 20.32
C THR A 443 -16.49 -9.43 19.37
N THR A 444 -15.61 -8.84 18.57
CA THR A 444 -14.73 -9.57 17.64
C THR A 444 -13.82 -10.55 18.39
N ALA A 445 -13.14 -10.10 19.45
CA ALA A 445 -12.24 -10.95 20.25
C ALA A 445 -12.97 -12.03 21.07
N MET A 446 -14.30 -11.96 21.19
CA MET A 446 -15.14 -12.89 21.94
C MET A 446 -15.97 -13.84 21.07
N ALA A 447 -15.79 -13.82 19.75
CA ALA A 447 -16.44 -14.76 18.84
C ALA A 447 -16.05 -16.24 19.13
N ASP A 448 -16.73 -17.19 18.49
CA ASP A 448 -16.49 -18.64 18.65
C ASP A 448 -15.90 -19.31 17.39
N ASP A 449 -15.80 -18.57 16.29
CA ASP A 449 -15.20 -19.01 15.05
C ASP A 449 -13.67 -18.83 15.06
N ARG A 450 -13.03 -19.19 13.93
CA ARG A 450 -11.58 -19.03 13.68
C ARG A 450 -10.66 -19.46 14.83
N GLY A 451 -11.06 -20.50 15.57
CA GLY A 451 -10.31 -21.05 16.70
C GLY A 451 -10.40 -20.28 18.01
N ILE A 452 -11.10 -19.14 18.07
CA ILE A 452 -11.22 -18.29 19.27
C ILE A 452 -11.89 -19.06 20.42
N LYS A 453 -12.87 -19.93 20.14
CA LYS A 453 -13.47 -20.82 21.14
C LYS A 453 -12.43 -21.67 21.89
N TYR A 454 -11.37 -22.11 21.21
CA TYR A 454 -10.30 -22.90 21.80
C TYR A 454 -9.37 -22.03 22.64
N VAL A 455 -9.04 -20.82 22.18
CA VAL A 455 -8.26 -19.86 22.95
C VAL A 455 -8.97 -19.50 24.26
N LYS A 456 -10.28 -19.23 24.22
CA LYS A 456 -11.07 -18.93 25.42
C LYS A 456 -11.11 -20.11 26.40
N LYS A 457 -11.20 -21.35 25.89
CA LYS A 457 -11.34 -22.57 26.71
C LYS A 457 -10.02 -23.11 27.25
N TYR A 458 -8.98 -23.17 26.41
CA TYR A 458 -7.72 -23.86 26.68
C TYR A 458 -6.52 -22.93 26.78
N GLY A 459 -6.65 -21.69 26.30
CA GLY A 459 -5.53 -20.75 26.18
C GLY A 459 -4.63 -21.00 24.97
N TYR A 460 -4.98 -21.95 24.10
CA TYR A 460 -4.31 -22.21 22.82
C TYR A 460 -5.30 -22.91 21.89
N ILE A 461 -4.95 -22.97 20.60
CA ILE A 461 -5.69 -23.69 19.57
C ILE A 461 -5.01 -25.06 19.41
N PRO A 462 -5.70 -26.18 19.71
CA PRO A 462 -5.16 -27.50 19.44
C PRO A 462 -4.81 -27.66 17.96
N ALA A 463 -3.58 -28.09 17.66
CA ALA A 463 -3.05 -28.12 16.30
C ALA A 463 -3.83 -29.06 15.39
N ASP A 464 -4.44 -30.11 15.92
CA ASP A 464 -5.31 -31.05 15.22
C ASP A 464 -6.75 -30.54 15.04
N SER A 465 -7.11 -29.39 15.63
CA SER A 465 -8.43 -28.78 15.52
C SER A 465 -8.53 -27.66 14.49
N SER A 466 -7.40 -27.11 14.06
CA SER A 466 -7.35 -26.01 13.08
C SER A 466 -5.99 -25.93 12.39
N ARG A 467 -6.00 -25.58 11.09
CA ARG A 467 -4.77 -25.19 10.37
C ARG A 467 -4.17 -23.93 11.00
N GLU A 468 -2.87 -23.74 10.86
CA GLU A 468 -2.16 -22.51 11.23
C GLU A 468 -2.32 -22.12 12.71
N SER A 469 -2.53 -23.13 13.56
CA SER A 469 -2.89 -22.97 14.97
C SER A 469 -1.92 -22.13 15.80
N VAL A 470 -0.63 -22.17 15.47
CA VAL A 470 0.42 -21.40 16.16
C VAL A 470 0.37 -19.95 15.72
N SER A 471 0.36 -19.69 14.42
CA SER A 471 0.28 -18.32 13.88
C SER A 471 -0.96 -17.59 14.35
N MET A 472 -2.14 -18.20 14.25
CA MET A 472 -3.38 -17.63 14.79
C MET A 472 -3.26 -17.32 16.29
N GLY A 473 -2.72 -18.25 17.08
CA GLY A 473 -2.57 -18.07 18.52
C GLY A 473 -1.65 -16.91 18.89
N LEU A 474 -0.58 -16.72 18.14
CA LEU A 474 0.38 -15.63 18.34
C LEU A 474 -0.19 -14.27 17.92
N GLU A 475 -0.88 -14.20 16.78
CA GLU A 475 -1.56 -12.97 16.35
C GLU A 475 -2.69 -12.58 17.32
N TYR A 476 -3.48 -13.54 17.79
CA TYR A 476 -4.50 -13.29 18.82
C TYR A 476 -3.89 -12.76 20.13
N ALA A 477 -2.67 -13.16 20.48
CA ALA A 477 -1.99 -12.61 21.66
C ALA A 477 -1.62 -11.12 21.47
N ILE A 478 -1.29 -10.69 20.24
CA ILE A 478 -1.05 -9.27 19.91
C ILE A 478 -2.37 -8.49 19.97
N ASP A 479 -3.41 -9.03 19.35
CA ASP A 479 -4.73 -8.41 19.31
C ASP A 479 -5.34 -8.27 20.72
N ASP A 480 -5.29 -9.34 21.52
CA ASP A 480 -5.81 -9.37 22.90
C ASP A 480 -5.03 -8.42 23.81
N TRP A 481 -3.70 -8.34 23.68
CA TRP A 481 -2.92 -7.36 24.44
C TRP A 481 -3.31 -5.93 24.07
N SER A 482 -3.56 -5.65 22.79
CA SER A 482 -3.95 -4.33 22.30
C SER A 482 -5.31 -3.92 22.87
N LEU A 483 -6.29 -4.83 22.87
CA LEU A 483 -7.58 -4.63 23.53
C LEU A 483 -7.43 -4.45 25.05
N ALA A 484 -6.54 -5.20 25.70
CA ALA A 484 -6.27 -5.01 27.13
C ALA A 484 -5.79 -3.59 27.44
N GLN A 485 -4.88 -3.02 26.63
CA GLN A 485 -4.40 -1.66 26.86
C GLN A 485 -5.53 -0.63 26.71
N VAL A 486 -6.43 -0.81 25.74
CA VAL A 486 -7.63 0.05 25.62
C VAL A 486 -8.55 -0.12 26.83
N ALA A 487 -8.82 -1.35 27.26
CA ALA A 487 -9.62 -1.63 28.45
C ALA A 487 -9.04 -0.92 29.70
N LYS A 488 -7.71 -0.95 29.86
CA LYS A 488 -6.99 -0.23 30.91
C LYS A 488 -7.21 1.28 30.80
N LYS A 489 -7.04 1.87 29.62
CA LYS A 489 -7.25 3.31 29.36
C LYS A 489 -8.68 3.74 29.70
N LEU A 490 -9.67 2.87 29.45
CA LEU A 490 -11.10 3.12 29.70
C LEU A 490 -11.56 2.71 31.12
N GLY A 491 -10.66 2.29 32.00
CA GLY A 491 -11.00 1.89 33.37
C GLY A 491 -11.77 0.56 33.50
N LYS A 492 -11.77 -0.28 32.46
CA LYS A 492 -12.46 -1.58 32.43
C LYS A 492 -11.57 -2.67 33.01
N THR A 493 -11.41 -2.69 34.33
CA THR A 493 -10.42 -3.51 35.05
C THR A 493 -10.58 -5.02 34.86
N GLN A 494 -11.82 -5.53 34.83
CA GLN A 494 -12.09 -6.96 34.59
C GLN A 494 -11.67 -7.39 33.18
N ASP A 495 -12.04 -6.59 32.18
CA ASP A 495 -11.66 -6.85 30.79
C ASP A 495 -10.15 -6.71 30.60
N TYR A 496 -9.52 -5.71 31.22
CA TYR A 496 -8.06 -5.57 31.23
C TYR A 496 -7.37 -6.82 31.76
N ALA A 497 -7.81 -7.36 32.90
CA ALA A 497 -7.24 -8.57 33.48
C ALA A 497 -7.45 -9.80 32.57
N TYR A 498 -8.65 -9.95 32.01
CA TYR A 498 -8.99 -11.05 31.11
C TYR A 498 -8.16 -11.05 29.82
N PHE A 499 -8.13 -9.91 29.13
CA PHE A 499 -7.39 -9.79 27.87
C PHE A 499 -5.88 -9.70 28.07
N SER A 500 -5.38 -9.20 29.20
CA SER A 500 -3.94 -9.30 29.55
C SER A 500 -3.50 -10.75 29.70
N LYS A 501 -4.34 -11.59 30.33
CA LYS A 501 -4.07 -13.03 30.42
C LYS A 501 -4.02 -13.68 29.03
N ARG A 502 -4.96 -13.33 28.15
CA ARG A 502 -4.96 -13.83 26.77
C ARG A 502 -3.78 -13.32 25.94
N GLY A 503 -3.37 -12.07 26.12
CA GLY A 503 -2.17 -11.51 25.50
C GLY A 503 -0.86 -12.23 25.87
N ALA A 504 -0.86 -12.98 26.98
CA ALA A 504 0.26 -13.82 27.41
C ALA A 504 0.18 -15.28 26.90
N TYR A 505 -0.87 -15.66 26.15
CA TYR A 505 -1.08 -17.03 25.69
C TYR A 505 -0.09 -17.49 24.60
N TYR A 506 0.71 -16.60 24.02
CA TYR A 506 1.86 -16.99 23.18
C TYR A 506 2.78 -18.00 23.90
N LYS A 507 2.90 -17.91 25.23
CA LYS A 507 3.69 -18.83 26.07
C LYS A 507 3.18 -20.28 25.99
N ASN A 508 1.91 -20.48 25.66
CA ASN A 508 1.32 -21.82 25.54
C ASN A 508 1.78 -22.57 24.29
N TYR A 509 2.44 -21.90 23.34
CA TYR A 509 2.95 -22.50 22.11
C TYR A 509 4.45 -22.81 22.16
N TYR A 510 5.16 -22.38 23.20
CA TYR A 510 6.59 -22.62 23.34
C TYR A 510 6.87 -24.01 23.92
N ASP A 511 7.52 -24.86 23.13
CA ASP A 511 8.02 -26.16 23.59
C ASP A 511 9.47 -26.00 24.06
N PRO A 512 9.74 -25.98 25.37
CA PRO A 512 11.09 -25.75 25.90
C PRO A 512 12.07 -26.89 25.56
N LYS A 513 11.59 -28.08 25.17
CA LYS A 513 12.46 -29.21 24.79
C LYS A 513 13.13 -28.97 23.44
N VAL A 514 12.41 -28.34 22.50
CA VAL A 514 12.95 -28.00 21.17
C VAL A 514 13.39 -26.54 21.08
N GLY A 515 12.93 -25.68 22.00
CA GLY A 515 13.28 -24.26 22.08
C GLY A 515 12.66 -23.40 20.99
N PHE A 516 11.46 -23.76 20.53
CA PHE A 516 10.70 -23.05 19.49
C PHE A 516 9.20 -23.07 19.79
N MET A 517 8.47 -22.17 19.16
CA MET A 517 7.01 -22.29 19.03
C MET A 517 6.66 -23.52 18.20
N ARG A 518 5.63 -24.25 18.61
CA ARG A 518 5.26 -25.55 18.03
C ARG A 518 3.76 -25.81 18.15
N GLY A 519 3.18 -26.54 17.20
CA GLY A 519 1.78 -26.96 17.27
C GLY A 519 1.51 -27.80 18.52
N ARG A 520 0.61 -27.32 19.38
CA ARG A 520 0.22 -27.98 20.62
C ARG A 520 -1.03 -28.81 20.41
N LEU A 521 -1.01 -30.10 20.75
CA LEU A 521 -2.17 -30.99 20.62
C LEU A 521 -3.00 -31.01 21.90
N SER A 522 -2.33 -31.07 23.05
CA SER A 522 -2.98 -31.10 24.37
C SER A 522 -2.11 -30.38 25.42
N GLN A 523 -2.49 -30.45 26.70
CA GLN A 523 -1.66 -29.87 27.77
C GLN A 523 -0.24 -30.45 27.78
N ASP A 524 -0.08 -31.74 27.45
CA ASP A 524 1.19 -32.47 27.56
C ASP A 524 1.74 -33.00 26.21
N ALA A 525 1.07 -32.72 25.09
CA ALA A 525 1.42 -33.24 23.78
C ALA A 525 1.63 -32.15 22.72
N TRP A 526 2.65 -32.35 21.87
CA TRP A 526 3.02 -31.48 20.75
C TRP A 526 3.03 -32.25 19.44
N ARG A 527 2.78 -31.58 18.31
CA ARG A 527 2.79 -32.19 16.98
C ARG A 527 4.16 -32.77 16.64
N THR A 528 4.21 -34.05 16.28
CA THR A 528 5.40 -34.77 15.78
C THR A 528 5.13 -35.39 14.41
N PRO A 529 6.13 -35.52 13.51
CA PRO A 529 7.49 -34.97 13.63
C PRO A 529 7.50 -33.43 13.56
N TYR A 530 8.59 -32.81 14.02
CA TYR A 530 8.73 -31.36 14.00
C TYR A 530 10.13 -30.95 13.53
N SER A 531 10.20 -29.93 12.69
CA SER A 531 11.41 -29.22 12.30
C SER A 531 11.13 -27.72 12.34
N PRO A 532 12.01 -26.90 12.92
CA PRO A 532 11.81 -25.44 12.96
C PRO A 532 12.02 -24.77 11.60
N PHE A 533 12.59 -25.47 10.61
CA PHE A 533 12.84 -24.96 9.27
C PHE A 533 11.64 -25.14 8.33
N ILE A 534 10.87 -26.22 8.52
CA ILE A 534 9.82 -26.62 7.59
C ILE A 534 8.63 -25.66 7.69
N SER A 535 8.28 -25.07 6.54
CA SER A 535 7.08 -24.29 6.30
C SER A 535 6.10 -25.11 5.47
N ILE A 536 4.85 -25.19 5.93
CA ILE A 536 3.76 -25.89 5.24
C ILE A 536 2.56 -24.94 5.23
N HIS A 537 2.46 -24.11 4.19
CA HIS A 537 1.41 -23.11 4.07
C HIS A 537 0.02 -23.78 3.96
N GLU A 538 -1.02 -23.11 4.49
CA GLU A 538 -2.45 -23.45 4.46
C GLU A 538 -2.88 -24.74 5.19
N THR A 539 -1.94 -25.60 5.58
CA THR A 539 -2.23 -26.91 6.18
C THR A 539 -1.36 -27.23 7.40
N GLY A 540 -0.21 -26.57 7.55
CA GLY A 540 0.67 -26.71 8.70
C GLY A 540 0.22 -25.92 9.92
N ASP A 541 1.13 -25.75 10.87
CA ASP A 541 0.88 -24.99 12.11
C ASP A 541 1.19 -23.49 11.97
N PHE A 542 1.86 -23.08 10.88
CA PHE A 542 2.32 -21.71 10.64
C PHE A 542 1.78 -21.15 9.32
N THR A 543 1.26 -19.92 9.35
CA THR A 543 0.88 -19.11 8.17
C THR A 543 2.13 -18.53 7.52
N GLU A 544 2.40 -18.91 6.27
CA GLU A 544 3.51 -18.39 5.44
C GLU A 544 4.88 -18.34 6.12
N GLY A 545 5.15 -19.30 7.02
CA GLY A 545 6.41 -19.27 7.77
C GLY A 545 6.73 -20.57 8.47
N ASN A 546 7.66 -20.48 9.42
CA ASN A 546 8.15 -21.63 10.18
C ASN A 546 8.44 -21.29 11.65
N GLY A 547 8.97 -22.27 12.38
CA GLY A 547 9.28 -22.13 13.80
C GLY A 547 10.33 -21.05 14.09
N TRP A 548 11.30 -20.82 13.19
CA TRP A 548 12.28 -19.76 13.34
C TRP A 548 11.64 -18.38 13.36
N GLN A 549 10.76 -18.11 12.40
CA GLN A 549 10.09 -16.81 12.29
C GLN A 549 9.09 -16.63 13.44
N TYR A 550 8.13 -17.53 13.60
CA TYR A 550 7.05 -17.34 14.57
C TYR A 550 7.47 -17.41 16.04
N THR A 551 8.66 -17.94 16.37
CA THR A 551 9.20 -17.84 17.74
C THR A 551 9.43 -16.39 18.19
N PHE A 552 9.63 -15.49 17.24
CA PHE A 552 9.88 -14.07 17.50
C PHE A 552 8.63 -13.20 17.31
N LEU A 553 7.47 -13.75 16.96
CA LEU A 553 6.23 -12.96 16.82
C LEU A 553 5.58 -12.70 18.20
N VAL A 554 6.26 -11.90 19.02
CA VAL A 554 5.80 -11.45 20.35
C VAL A 554 6.10 -9.95 20.57
N PRO A 555 5.68 -9.05 19.65
CA PRO A 555 5.98 -7.62 19.79
C PRO A 555 5.32 -6.96 21.02
N GLN A 556 4.28 -7.58 21.56
CA GLN A 556 3.53 -7.10 22.72
C GLN A 556 4.17 -7.38 24.09
N ASP A 557 5.12 -8.31 24.16
CA ASP A 557 5.80 -8.74 25.39
C ASP A 557 7.22 -9.26 25.10
N VAL A 558 8.08 -8.40 24.53
CA VAL A 558 9.46 -8.75 24.16
C VAL A 558 10.29 -9.11 25.41
N GLU A 559 10.07 -8.43 26.53
CA GLU A 559 10.67 -8.78 27.82
C GLU A 559 10.25 -10.19 28.27
N GLY A 560 8.96 -10.54 28.16
CA GLY A 560 8.48 -11.88 28.43
C GLY A 560 9.05 -12.93 27.46
N LEU A 561 9.29 -12.58 26.19
CA LEU A 561 10.00 -13.44 25.23
C LEU A 561 11.47 -13.65 25.63
N ILE A 562 12.17 -12.61 26.07
CA ILE A 562 13.54 -12.70 26.60
C ILE A 562 13.59 -13.69 27.77
N ASP A 563 12.67 -13.54 28.73
CA ASP A 563 12.59 -14.43 29.89
C ASP A 563 12.27 -15.87 29.50
N MET A 564 11.31 -16.07 28.58
CA MET A 564 10.92 -17.39 28.07
C MET A 564 12.06 -18.12 27.36
N LEU A 565 12.94 -17.40 26.65
CA LEU A 565 14.14 -17.96 26.02
C LEU A 565 15.32 -18.14 27.00
N GLY A 566 15.13 -17.80 28.27
CA GLY A 566 16.10 -18.01 29.34
C GLY A 566 17.07 -16.86 29.56
N GLY A 567 16.62 -15.63 29.32
CA GLY A 567 17.33 -14.39 29.61
C GLY A 567 18.08 -13.80 28.41
N VAL A 568 18.65 -12.61 28.64
CA VAL A 568 19.23 -11.74 27.60
C VAL A 568 20.28 -12.43 26.72
N ASP A 569 21.16 -13.25 27.29
CA ASP A 569 22.23 -13.89 26.52
C ASP A 569 21.71 -14.99 25.60
N LYS A 570 20.80 -15.84 26.09
CA LYS A 570 20.16 -16.90 25.30
C LYS A 570 19.24 -16.32 24.24
N PHE A 571 18.47 -15.28 24.59
CA PHE A 571 17.68 -14.51 23.63
C PHE A 571 18.54 -13.98 22.48
N ASN A 572 19.63 -13.28 22.80
CA ASN A 572 20.53 -12.73 21.78
C ASN A 572 21.18 -13.80 20.93
N THR A 573 21.54 -14.95 21.53
CA THR A 573 22.12 -16.08 20.80
C THR A 573 21.11 -16.66 19.82
N LYS A 574 19.86 -16.87 20.25
CA LYS A 574 18.77 -17.35 19.39
C LYS A 574 18.47 -16.36 18.27
N LEU A 575 18.44 -15.06 18.56
CA LEU A 575 18.19 -14.02 17.57
C LEU A 575 19.36 -13.90 16.58
N ASP A 576 20.61 -14.00 17.03
CA ASP A 576 21.77 -14.09 16.12
C ASP A 576 21.64 -15.31 15.20
N SER A 577 21.23 -16.47 15.75
CA SER A 577 21.02 -17.68 14.97
C SER A 577 19.91 -17.53 13.92
N LEU A 578 18.84 -16.76 14.16
CA LEU A 578 17.83 -16.48 13.14
C LEU A 578 18.47 -15.91 11.86
N PHE A 579 19.42 -14.98 12.01
CA PHE A 579 20.08 -14.32 10.89
C PHE A 579 21.24 -15.13 10.27
N ILE A 580 21.50 -16.35 10.75
CA ILE A 580 22.62 -17.20 10.32
C ILE A 580 22.13 -18.58 9.85
N ALA A 581 21.08 -19.12 10.47
CA ALA A 581 20.64 -20.48 10.23
C ALA A 581 20.16 -20.66 8.79
N GLU A 582 20.66 -21.70 8.14
CA GLU A 582 20.24 -22.12 6.81
C GLU A 582 19.61 -23.51 6.89
N GLY A 583 18.57 -23.74 6.09
CA GLY A 583 17.89 -25.03 6.04
C GLY A 583 16.80 -25.04 4.98
N ASP A 584 16.47 -26.23 4.51
CA ASP A 584 15.36 -26.43 3.58
C ASP A 584 14.02 -26.11 4.28
N MET A 585 13.29 -25.15 3.73
CA MET A 585 11.96 -24.78 4.21
C MET A 585 10.87 -25.74 3.74
N GLY A 586 11.20 -26.70 2.90
CA GLY A 586 10.29 -27.70 2.39
C GLY A 586 9.49 -27.22 1.17
N LYS A 587 8.95 -28.19 0.43
CA LYS A 587 8.24 -27.97 -0.85
C LYS A 587 6.92 -27.20 -0.75
N PHE A 588 6.39 -27.03 0.47
CA PHE A 588 5.11 -26.36 0.73
C PHE A 588 5.31 -24.95 1.33
N LYS A 589 6.53 -24.42 1.27
CA LYS A 589 6.78 -23.03 1.62
C LYS A 589 6.00 -22.12 0.68
N SER A 590 5.52 -21.00 1.21
CA SER A 590 4.89 -19.97 0.40
C SER A 590 5.95 -19.20 -0.42
N PRO A 591 5.64 -18.77 -1.66
CA PRO A 591 6.58 -18.02 -2.50
C PRO A 591 6.90 -16.61 -1.98
N ASP A 592 5.99 -16.00 -1.20
CA ASP A 592 6.20 -14.73 -0.49
C ASP A 592 7.38 -14.76 0.50
N VAL A 593 7.75 -15.94 1.02
CA VAL A 593 8.90 -16.11 1.92
C VAL A 593 10.22 -15.95 1.15
N SER A 594 10.61 -14.69 1.05
CA SER A 594 11.68 -14.16 0.20
C SER A 594 12.52 -13.13 0.97
N GLY A 595 13.61 -12.65 0.37
CA GLY A 595 14.55 -11.72 1.05
C GLY A 595 15.19 -12.33 2.30
N LEU A 596 15.79 -13.52 2.17
CA LEU A 596 16.31 -14.27 3.30
C LEU A 596 17.66 -13.72 3.82
N ILE A 597 17.78 -13.62 5.14
CA ILE A 597 19.04 -13.49 5.88
C ILE A 597 19.06 -14.63 6.91
N GLY A 598 19.69 -15.76 6.57
CA GLY A 598 19.45 -16.99 7.32
C GLY A 598 17.98 -17.41 7.20
N GLN A 599 17.25 -17.42 8.32
CA GLN A 599 15.80 -17.70 8.40
C GLN A 599 14.93 -16.44 8.56
N TYR A 600 15.51 -15.26 8.74
CA TYR A 600 14.77 -14.00 8.63
C TYR A 600 14.31 -13.83 7.18
N ALA A 601 13.03 -13.54 6.94
CA ALA A 601 12.48 -13.32 5.60
C ALA A 601 11.89 -11.92 5.50
N HIS A 602 12.55 -11.02 4.76
CA HIS A 602 12.07 -9.65 4.67
C HIS A 602 10.83 -9.48 3.81
N GLY A 603 10.66 -10.31 2.79
CA GLY A 603 9.48 -10.25 1.91
C GLY A 603 8.20 -10.80 2.55
N ASN A 604 8.21 -11.09 3.86
CA ASN A 604 7.04 -11.51 4.61
C ASN A 604 7.00 -10.88 6.01
N GLU A 605 5.82 -10.40 6.36
CA GLU A 605 5.41 -9.52 7.44
C GLU A 605 5.77 -9.96 8.86
N PRO A 606 5.67 -11.26 9.25
CA PRO A 606 5.97 -11.69 10.60
C PRO A 606 7.40 -11.32 11.01
N SER A 607 8.33 -11.26 10.06
CA SER A 607 9.74 -10.95 10.29
C SER A 607 10.02 -9.48 10.56
N HIS A 608 9.18 -8.55 10.09
CA HIS A 608 9.43 -7.10 10.12
C HIS A 608 9.94 -6.52 11.47
N PRO A 609 9.40 -6.90 12.66
CA PRO A 609 9.89 -6.37 13.94
C PRO A 609 11.23 -6.99 14.41
N MET A 610 11.64 -8.16 13.91
CA MET A 610 12.69 -8.97 14.53
C MET A 610 14.07 -8.29 14.56
N SER A 611 14.40 -7.52 13.52
CA SER A 611 15.67 -6.77 13.45
C SER A 611 15.79 -5.69 14.52
N TYR A 612 14.67 -5.24 15.09
CA TYR A 612 14.60 -4.21 16.13
C TYR A 612 14.67 -4.76 17.56
N TYR A 613 14.57 -6.08 17.76
CA TYR A 613 14.54 -6.64 19.12
C TYR A 613 15.86 -6.53 19.90
N TYR A 614 17.00 -6.33 19.23
CA TYR A 614 18.25 -6.07 19.95
C TYR A 614 18.20 -4.77 20.78
N ALA A 615 17.31 -3.83 20.45
CA ALA A 615 17.07 -2.63 21.23
C ALA A 615 16.41 -2.89 22.60
N TYR A 616 15.72 -4.03 22.75
CA TYR A 616 15.13 -4.50 24.00
C TYR A 616 16.14 -5.30 24.85
N SER A 617 17.13 -5.92 24.20
CA SER A 617 18.15 -6.73 24.87
C SER A 617 19.44 -5.96 25.20
N GLY A 618 19.49 -4.65 24.93
CA GLY A 618 20.63 -3.78 25.24
C GLY A 618 21.78 -3.86 24.23
N LYS A 619 21.53 -4.33 23.00
CA LYS A 619 22.52 -4.41 21.91
C LYS A 619 22.09 -3.65 20.64
N PRO A 620 21.67 -2.36 20.74
CA PRO A 620 21.08 -1.63 19.61
C PRO A 620 21.98 -1.51 18.37
N TRP A 621 23.31 -1.64 18.51
CA TRP A 621 24.23 -1.69 17.37
C TRP A 621 23.98 -2.88 16.43
N LYS A 622 23.46 -4.01 16.94
CA LYS A 622 23.05 -5.14 16.09
C LYS A 622 21.78 -4.83 15.30
N THR A 623 20.83 -4.09 15.89
CA THR A 623 19.69 -3.56 15.15
C THR A 623 20.16 -2.66 14.01
N ALA A 624 21.10 -1.73 14.29
CA ALA A 624 21.65 -0.86 13.26
C ALA A 624 22.28 -1.63 12.09
N GLU A 625 23.02 -2.71 12.37
CA GLU A 625 23.61 -3.57 11.33
C GLU A 625 22.55 -4.24 10.44
N LYS A 626 21.54 -4.87 11.06
CA LYS A 626 20.51 -5.61 10.32
C LYS A 626 19.60 -4.67 9.53
N VAL A 627 19.15 -3.58 10.15
CA VAL A 627 18.27 -2.59 9.49
C VAL A 627 18.98 -1.92 8.31
N ARG A 628 20.27 -1.56 8.45
CA ARG A 628 21.02 -0.98 7.32
C ARG A 628 21.19 -1.96 6.18
N PHE A 629 21.53 -3.21 6.46
CA PHE A 629 21.61 -4.24 5.42
C PHE A 629 20.29 -4.36 4.67
N ILE A 630 19.16 -4.47 5.39
CA ILE A 630 17.84 -4.58 4.76
C ILE A 630 17.53 -3.35 3.87
N LEU A 631 17.73 -2.12 4.37
CA LEU A 631 17.46 -0.89 3.62
C LEU A 631 18.35 -0.72 2.37
N ASP A 632 19.58 -1.23 2.42
CA ASP A 632 20.57 -1.09 1.37
C ASP A 632 20.45 -2.21 0.31
N ASP A 633 20.13 -3.45 0.73
CA ASP A 633 20.17 -4.64 -0.13
C ASP A 633 18.78 -5.15 -0.59
N PHE A 634 17.71 -4.93 0.17
CA PHE A 634 16.36 -5.42 -0.17
C PHE A 634 15.44 -4.37 -0.80
N TYR A 635 15.90 -3.12 -0.87
CA TYR A 635 15.21 -2.05 -1.57
C TYR A 635 16.13 -1.40 -2.60
N THR A 636 15.72 -1.42 -3.87
CA THR A 636 16.47 -0.85 -5.00
C THR A 636 15.62 0.12 -5.81
N ASP A 637 16.23 0.88 -6.71
CA ASP A 637 15.53 1.78 -7.65
C ASP A 637 15.21 1.11 -9.00
N LYS A 638 15.12 -0.23 -9.00
CA LYS A 638 14.83 -1.06 -10.16
C LYS A 638 13.42 -1.65 -10.08
N PRO A 639 12.88 -2.22 -11.19
CA PRO A 639 11.57 -2.86 -11.17
C PRO A 639 11.41 -3.98 -10.12
N ASP A 640 12.46 -4.72 -9.82
CA ASP A 640 12.55 -5.75 -8.76
C ASP A 640 12.95 -5.17 -7.39
N GLY A 641 12.78 -3.87 -7.18
CA GLY A 641 13.25 -3.16 -5.99
C GLY A 641 12.42 -3.35 -4.73
N ILE A 642 11.41 -4.24 -4.74
CA ILE A 642 10.70 -4.73 -3.56
C ILE A 642 10.88 -6.25 -3.54
N ILE A 643 11.44 -6.77 -2.44
CA ILE A 643 11.93 -8.15 -2.35
C ILE A 643 10.83 -9.19 -2.08
N GLY A 644 9.57 -8.81 -2.09
CA GLY A 644 8.38 -9.63 -1.83
C GLY A 644 7.15 -8.83 -2.24
N ASN A 645 5.96 -9.32 -1.90
CA ASN A 645 4.71 -8.62 -2.10
C ASN A 645 4.77 -7.22 -1.47
N GLU A 646 4.22 -6.20 -2.12
CA GLU A 646 4.22 -4.85 -1.54
C GLU A 646 3.22 -4.71 -0.38
N ASP A 647 2.19 -5.57 -0.38
CA ASP A 647 1.14 -5.71 0.63
C ASP A 647 0.49 -4.40 1.05
N VAL A 648 -0.01 -3.68 0.04
CA VAL A 648 -0.91 -2.54 0.21
C VAL A 648 -0.26 -1.44 1.07
N GLY A 649 1.00 -1.14 0.79
CA GLY A 649 1.80 -0.14 1.48
C GLY A 649 2.64 -0.68 2.63
N GLN A 650 2.52 -1.95 3.03
CA GLN A 650 3.17 -2.45 4.24
C GLN A 650 4.69 -2.49 4.11
N MET A 651 5.22 -3.11 3.04
CA MET A 651 6.67 -3.14 2.78
C MET A 651 7.26 -1.73 2.65
N SER A 652 6.52 -0.86 1.97
CA SER A 652 6.93 0.52 1.75
C SER A 652 6.90 1.36 3.03
N ALA A 653 5.93 1.14 3.91
CA ALA A 653 5.86 1.82 5.20
C ALA A 653 6.99 1.39 6.14
N TRP A 654 7.38 0.11 6.12
CA TRP A 654 8.58 -0.36 6.83
C TRP A 654 9.81 0.41 6.36
N TYR A 655 10.00 0.55 5.04
CA TYR A 655 11.10 1.30 4.45
C TYR A 655 11.10 2.76 4.88
N VAL A 656 9.97 3.47 4.72
CA VAL A 656 9.86 4.91 5.01
C VAL A 656 10.21 5.21 6.47
N LEU A 657 9.62 4.47 7.42
CA LEU A 657 9.87 4.67 8.85
C LEU A 657 11.34 4.35 9.20
N SER A 658 11.82 3.19 8.77
CA SER A 658 13.20 2.75 9.02
C SER A 658 14.25 3.67 8.40
N ALA A 659 13.96 4.23 7.21
CA ALA A 659 14.85 5.14 6.51
C ALA A 659 15.00 6.49 7.23
N VAL A 660 13.92 6.99 7.84
CA VAL A 660 13.94 8.16 8.74
C VAL A 660 14.66 7.84 10.05
N GLY A 661 14.61 6.58 10.50
CA GLY A 661 15.47 6.05 11.56
C GLY A 661 14.75 5.35 12.71
N PHE A 662 13.43 5.13 12.65
CA PHE A 662 12.68 4.49 13.73
C PHE A 662 11.52 3.63 13.20
N TYR A 663 11.08 2.63 13.97
CA TYR A 663 10.08 1.65 13.54
C TYR A 663 9.10 1.25 14.67
N PRO A 664 7.79 1.14 14.40
CA PRO A 664 6.79 0.69 15.38
C PRO A 664 6.84 -0.83 15.56
N VAL A 665 7.71 -1.33 16.45
CA VAL A 665 7.82 -2.77 16.75
C VAL A 665 6.48 -3.36 17.23
N ASN A 666 5.80 -2.64 18.11
CA ASN A 666 4.43 -2.92 18.49
C ASN A 666 3.57 -1.75 18.03
N PRO A 667 2.53 -2.00 17.22
CA PRO A 667 1.72 -0.94 16.63
C PRO A 667 0.95 -0.12 17.66
N ALA A 668 0.58 -0.69 18.80
CA ALA A 668 -0.38 -0.12 19.75
C ALA A 668 0.23 0.28 21.11
N ASN A 669 1.56 0.34 21.24
CA ASN A 669 2.21 0.79 22.49
C ASN A 669 2.63 2.27 22.50
N GLY A 670 2.46 2.97 21.37
CA GLY A 670 2.79 4.38 21.22
C GLY A 670 4.29 4.69 21.19
N MET A 671 5.15 3.72 20.84
CA MET A 671 6.59 3.90 20.69
C MET A 671 7.08 3.53 19.30
N TYR A 672 8.20 4.14 18.91
CA TYR A 672 8.99 3.77 17.74
C TYR A 672 10.42 3.45 18.19
N VAL A 673 10.92 2.27 17.85
CA VAL A 673 12.25 1.79 18.21
C VAL A 673 13.25 2.30 17.18
N PHE A 674 14.36 2.87 17.63
CA PHE A 674 15.39 3.40 16.75
C PHE A 674 16.13 2.26 16.03
N GLY A 675 16.29 2.45 14.72
CA GLY A 675 17.09 1.60 13.84
C GLY A 675 18.41 2.28 13.50
N SER A 676 18.65 2.45 12.20
CA SER A 676 19.75 3.25 11.70
C SER A 676 19.32 3.94 10.38
N PRO A 677 19.17 5.28 10.39
CA PRO A 677 18.61 6.00 9.25
C PRO A 677 19.51 5.92 8.02
N VAL A 678 18.92 6.02 6.82
CA VAL A 678 19.65 6.14 5.55
C VAL A 678 19.57 7.53 4.92
N VAL A 679 18.68 8.40 5.40
CA VAL A 679 18.58 9.80 4.97
C VAL A 679 19.33 10.73 5.92
N ASN A 680 19.85 11.84 5.39
CA ASN A 680 20.66 12.80 6.16
C ASN A 680 19.79 13.81 6.90
N GLU A 681 18.65 14.17 6.32
CA GLU A 681 17.63 14.98 6.98
C GLU A 681 16.25 14.46 6.60
N ALA A 682 15.30 14.52 7.53
CA ALA A 682 13.88 14.32 7.27
C ALA A 682 13.07 15.37 8.03
N THR A 683 12.05 15.93 7.41
CA THR A 683 11.08 16.80 8.08
C THR A 683 9.69 16.23 7.88
N LEU A 684 9.06 15.84 8.98
CA LEU A 684 7.70 15.34 9.02
C LEU A 684 6.76 16.51 9.32
N GLN A 685 5.79 16.76 8.43
CA GLN A 685 4.72 17.73 8.65
C GLN A 685 3.64 17.08 9.52
N LEU A 686 3.33 17.71 10.65
CA LEU A 686 2.42 17.18 11.65
C LEU A 686 1.17 18.05 11.77
N GLN A 687 0.16 17.57 12.50
CA GLN A 687 -1.03 18.36 12.81
C GLN A 687 -0.71 19.68 13.53
N GLY A 688 -1.55 20.68 13.28
CA GLY A 688 -1.40 22.01 13.88
C GLY A 688 -0.19 22.78 13.35
N ASN A 689 0.25 22.51 12.12
CA ASN A 689 1.43 23.12 11.46
C ASN A 689 2.75 22.88 12.22
N LYS A 690 2.79 21.86 13.08
CA LYS A 690 4.02 21.43 13.75
C LYS A 690 4.90 20.67 12.78
N LYS A 691 6.21 20.64 13.09
CA LYS A 691 7.20 19.89 12.33
C LYS A 691 8.07 19.11 13.27
N PHE A 692 8.41 17.89 12.88
CA PHE A 692 9.44 17.10 13.54
C PHE A 692 10.60 16.93 12.57
N HIS A 693 11.75 17.50 12.93
CA HIS A 693 12.96 17.53 12.14
C HIS A 693 13.93 16.46 12.65
N VAL A 694 14.36 15.56 11.77
CA VAL A 694 15.42 14.58 12.04
C VAL A 694 16.65 15.01 11.26
N VAL A 695 17.76 15.22 11.94
CA VAL A 695 19.05 15.60 11.36
C VAL A 695 20.08 14.53 11.70
N VAL A 696 20.68 13.91 10.70
CA VAL A 696 21.64 12.81 10.85
C VAL A 696 23.02 13.28 10.45
N LYS A 697 23.90 13.43 11.44
CA LYS A 697 25.29 13.85 11.27
C LYS A 697 26.18 12.64 11.00
N ASN A 698 27.12 12.82 10.07
CA ASN A 698 28.10 11.80 9.69
C ASN A 698 27.49 10.51 9.15
N ASN A 699 26.28 10.55 8.57
CA ASN A 699 25.67 9.37 7.97
C ASN A 699 26.51 8.87 6.77
N GLY A 700 26.50 7.57 6.53
CA GLY A 700 27.12 6.98 5.35
C GLY A 700 27.21 5.46 5.44
N PRO A 701 27.68 4.79 4.37
CA PRO A 701 27.71 3.32 4.32
C PRO A 701 28.54 2.67 5.45
N LYS A 702 29.63 3.33 5.87
CA LYS A 702 30.44 2.88 7.01
C LYS A 702 29.84 3.31 8.35
N ASN A 703 29.29 4.53 8.40
CA ASN A 703 28.81 5.15 9.63
C ASN A 703 27.35 4.76 9.93
N LYS A 704 27.15 3.49 10.28
CA LYS A 704 25.82 2.91 10.55
C LYS A 704 25.42 2.95 12.03
N TYR A 705 26.33 3.25 12.94
CA TYR A 705 26.09 3.13 14.38
C TYR A 705 25.79 4.48 15.02
N ILE A 706 24.67 4.58 15.74
CA ILE A 706 24.35 5.78 16.52
C ILE A 706 25.33 5.91 17.69
N GLN A 707 25.98 7.06 17.79
CA GLN A 707 26.94 7.39 18.85
C GLN A 707 26.33 8.28 19.93
N ALA A 708 25.45 9.20 19.52
CA ALA A 708 24.75 10.13 20.40
C ALA A 708 23.47 10.63 19.74
N MET A 709 22.49 11.02 20.56
CA MET A 709 21.30 11.74 20.10
C MET A 709 20.96 12.90 21.02
N THR A 710 20.36 13.94 20.45
CA THR A 710 19.69 14.99 21.22
C THR A 710 18.27 15.19 20.72
N LEU A 711 17.32 15.32 21.64
CA LEU A 711 15.95 15.71 21.36
C LEU A 711 15.72 17.11 21.92
N ASN A 712 15.43 18.08 21.05
CA ASN A 712 15.28 19.50 21.41
C ASN A 712 16.48 20.05 22.20
N GLY A 713 17.70 19.66 21.79
CA GLY A 713 18.96 20.05 22.44
C GLY A 713 19.31 19.28 23.72
N ALA A 714 18.39 18.51 24.30
CA ALA A 714 18.65 17.68 25.47
C ALA A 714 19.21 16.31 25.07
N ASN A 715 20.19 15.80 25.82
CA ASN A 715 20.76 14.47 25.60
C ASN A 715 19.67 13.39 25.65
N TYR A 716 19.64 12.50 24.66
CA TYR A 716 18.63 11.46 24.51
C TYR A 716 19.30 10.09 24.37
N THR A 717 19.14 9.22 25.37
CA THR A 717 19.87 7.94 25.46
C THR A 717 19.01 6.71 25.22
N LYS A 718 17.68 6.86 25.12
CA LYS A 718 16.75 5.74 24.96
C LYS A 718 16.78 5.22 23.51
N THR A 719 16.63 3.90 23.36
CA THR A 719 16.58 3.23 22.05
C THR A 719 15.21 3.27 21.39
N TYR A 720 14.30 4.09 21.91
CA TYR A 720 12.97 4.34 21.35
C TYR A 720 12.58 5.80 21.53
N ILE A 721 11.61 6.27 20.75
CA ILE A 721 10.93 7.56 20.90
C ILE A 721 9.42 7.36 21.02
N LYS A 722 8.73 8.17 21.84
CA LYS A 722 7.27 8.07 21.97
C LYS A 722 6.59 8.79 20.82
N HIS A 723 5.41 8.30 20.44
CA HIS A 723 4.53 8.99 19.50
C HIS A 723 4.20 10.41 19.95
N THR A 724 3.99 10.62 21.25
CA THR A 724 3.77 11.96 21.80
C THR A 724 4.96 12.90 21.60
N ASP A 725 6.19 12.39 21.66
CA ASP A 725 7.40 13.18 21.46
C ASP A 725 7.54 13.60 20.00
N VAL A 726 7.23 12.68 19.06
CA VAL A 726 7.18 12.99 17.62
C VAL A 726 6.09 14.03 17.35
N MET A 727 4.86 13.79 17.81
CA MET A 727 3.70 14.67 17.55
C MET A 727 3.78 16.04 18.24
N ALA A 728 4.64 16.19 19.26
CA ALA A 728 4.96 17.47 19.84
C ALA A 728 5.73 18.39 18.88
N GLY A 729 6.39 17.82 17.86
CA GLY A 729 7.33 18.51 16.98
C GLY A 729 8.67 18.77 17.66
N GLY A 730 9.54 19.50 16.95
CA GLY A 730 10.88 19.82 17.41
C GLY A 730 11.98 19.20 16.55
N GLU A 731 13.15 18.98 17.15
CA GLU A 731 14.33 18.49 16.45
C GLU A 731 14.98 17.30 17.16
N LEU A 732 15.22 16.24 16.41
CA LEU A 732 16.04 15.09 16.78
C LEU A 732 17.34 15.14 15.98
N VAL A 733 18.47 15.26 16.67
CA VAL A 733 19.79 15.20 16.05
C VAL A 733 20.44 13.87 16.39
N ILE A 734 20.81 13.11 15.37
CA ILE A 734 21.47 11.80 15.48
C ILE A 734 22.91 11.95 15.01
N THR A 735 23.89 11.52 15.81
CA THR A 735 25.30 11.49 15.40
C THR A 735 25.74 10.06 15.15
N MET A 736 26.19 9.78 13.92
CA MET A 736 26.60 8.44 13.48
C MET A 736 28.12 8.23 13.58
N GLY A 737 28.53 6.96 13.61
CA GLY A 737 29.93 6.52 13.64
C GLY A 737 30.10 5.12 13.03
N ASP A 738 31.36 4.73 12.80
CA ASP A 738 31.76 3.52 12.07
C ASP A 738 31.97 2.27 12.94
N LYS A 739 31.86 2.43 14.27
CA LYS A 739 31.98 1.35 15.24
C LYS A 739 30.74 1.32 16.15
N PRO A 740 30.36 0.14 16.67
CA PRO A 740 29.32 0.04 17.70
C PRO A 740 29.54 1.05 18.81
N GLY A 741 28.55 1.92 19.02
CA GLY A 741 28.59 2.88 20.12
C GLY A 741 28.52 2.16 21.46
N THR A 742 29.43 2.48 22.38
CA THR A 742 29.43 1.92 23.75
C THR A 742 28.68 2.79 24.76
N VAL A 743 28.15 3.95 24.32
CA VAL A 743 27.59 4.99 25.19
C VAL A 743 26.08 5.17 24.98
N TRP A 744 25.61 5.30 23.73
CA TRP A 744 24.20 5.52 23.44
C TRP A 744 23.40 4.22 23.43
N GLY A 745 22.20 4.22 24.04
CA GLY A 745 21.32 3.06 24.05
C GLY A 745 21.79 1.88 24.91
N VAL A 746 22.87 2.06 25.69
CA VAL A 746 23.44 1.05 26.58
C VAL A 746 22.91 1.25 28.00
N GLY A 747 22.58 0.15 28.69
CA GLY A 747 22.09 0.16 30.07
C GLY A 747 20.57 -0.01 30.19
N GLU A 748 20.13 -0.50 31.36
CA GLU A 748 18.75 -0.98 31.55
C GLU A 748 17.68 0.08 31.30
N ALA A 749 17.91 1.31 31.78
CA ALA A 749 16.96 2.42 31.64
C ALA A 749 16.80 2.96 30.21
N ASN A 750 17.68 2.55 29.29
CA ASN A 750 17.73 3.04 27.92
C ASN A 750 17.08 2.07 26.92
N LYS A 751 16.82 0.83 27.32
CA LYS A 751 16.22 -0.19 26.45
C LYS A 751 14.80 0.19 26.03
N ALA A 752 14.40 -0.33 24.88
CA ALA A 752 13.00 -0.36 24.50
C ALA A 752 12.22 -1.24 25.48
N VAL A 753 10.96 -0.90 25.70
CA VAL A 753 10.07 -1.60 26.63
C VAL A 753 8.80 -2.00 25.89
N SER A 754 8.12 -3.07 26.31
CA SER A 754 6.85 -3.47 25.68
C SER A 754 5.69 -2.58 26.12
N VAL A 755 5.70 -2.11 27.37
CA VAL A 755 4.66 -1.27 27.96
C VAL A 755 5.28 0.01 28.50
N LEU A 756 4.80 1.17 28.03
CA LEU A 756 5.14 2.46 28.61
C LEU A 756 4.56 2.57 30.04
N LYS A 757 5.41 2.94 31.00
CA LYS A 757 5.02 3.26 32.36
C LYS A 757 4.46 4.68 32.47
#